data_AF-A0A3B8LDH0-F1
#
_entry.id   AF-A0A3B8LDH0-F1
#
_cell.length_a   1.000
_cell.length_b   1.000
_cell.length_c   1.000
_cell.angle_alpha   90.00
_cell.angle_beta   90.00
_cell.angle_gamma   90.00
#
_symmetry.space_group_name_H-M   'P 1'
#
loop_
_entity.id
_entity.type
_entity.pdbx_description
1 polymer ?
#
loop_
_entity_poly.entity_id
_entity_poly.type
_entity_poly.pdbx_seq_one_letter_code
_entity_poly.pdbx_strand_id
1 'polypeptide(L)'
;MDFQSNINHCGACGNRCAFGSACCGGTCVNTTTDANNCGGCGRRCASGSACCAGVCKALQTDANHCGACGKKCSSGQSCCSGSCRDLTTNIAHCGACGRRCASGQSCCNSSCVTFTTNAHCGSCGNACSGGKQCCQLTCRDYNADNNHCGKCGNKCASGTSCCGGACLNTNTDVNHCGGCGKKCASGQLCRNGTCDSCRTSSECPSGQLCRFGKCVTCQSTSTSCGWVRLIQEQASSQLKMMTLDQSGNVYLSGAFSKPITFGSIVKQPANSRDGFIASLSPTGSWRWAQTIGGGSSIVNSVKSAGNKLYAAGYFNGSVTLGSQSFTKQPGQIFYSLMNPSNGAFLNSFASSGYTKSIGDIGTFGTSAMYLSYLVSGSGISTIGTKSVTSTKNVNQLGGARFSVGGTNPTTDWAQLTTDLTSNMTAGPVAVDANGHLYILGTFSGTVKFGSTTLTANSQLGFIAKMNGTTGAWMWAKKMGGASRNYFGGLVSDQAGHLYISGACAKPCTFGSITANPPGQSGIFLAKVDTNGTFKWVTTGGSGTSSRGYGVTVDAQGNPYIAGHFYLTARFGPISLVTSGSSYIFFAKVDKNTGNWLWAEKAGASRSDAGLLLEFDNGGNLYVAGYTSKGSTPSQFGHLQVTPQAGTNTQTFIWKISTP
;
A
#
# COMPACT_ATOMS: atom_id res chain seq x y z
N MET A 1 68.48 -79.63 -66.56
CA MET A 1 68.33 -78.91 -65.27
C MET A 1 67.75 -77.55 -65.59
N ASP A 2 66.67 -77.16 -64.93
CA ASP A 2 66.08 -75.83 -65.11
C ASP A 2 66.90 -74.81 -64.31
N PHE A 3 67.67 -73.96 -65.01
CA PHE A 3 68.45 -72.90 -64.38
C PHE A 3 67.69 -71.57 -64.25
N GLN A 4 66.46 -71.50 -64.75
CA GLN A 4 65.65 -70.29 -64.87
C GLN A 4 64.70 -70.10 -63.69
N SER A 5 64.16 -71.19 -63.12
CA SER A 5 63.20 -71.13 -62.01
C SER A 5 63.55 -72.00 -60.78
N ASN A 6 64.54 -72.90 -60.89
CA ASN A 6 64.91 -73.79 -59.79
C ASN A 6 65.76 -73.07 -58.73
N ILE A 7 65.23 -73.01 -57.51
CA ILE A 7 65.89 -72.32 -56.38
C ILE A 7 67.25 -72.92 -55.98
N ASN A 8 67.53 -74.18 -56.29
CA ASN A 8 68.78 -74.87 -55.93
C ASN A 8 69.85 -74.79 -57.04
N HIS A 9 69.51 -74.31 -58.24
CA HIS A 9 70.41 -74.22 -59.39
C HIS A 9 70.17 -72.91 -60.17
N CYS A 10 70.09 -71.76 -59.49
CA CYS A 10 69.71 -70.51 -60.15
C CYS A 10 70.88 -69.88 -60.91
N GLY A 11 70.75 -69.74 -62.23
CA GLY A 11 71.78 -69.17 -63.13
C GLY A 11 73.02 -70.04 -63.34
N ALA A 12 73.34 -70.93 -62.39
CA ALA A 12 74.43 -71.91 -62.46
C ALA A 12 74.12 -73.14 -61.60
N CYS A 13 74.73 -74.28 -61.93
CA CYS A 13 74.55 -75.53 -61.18
C CYS A 13 75.03 -75.39 -59.73
N GLY A 14 74.17 -75.72 -58.76
CA GLY A 14 74.49 -75.70 -57.32
C GLY A 14 74.36 -74.33 -56.65
N ASN A 15 74.04 -73.28 -57.41
CA ASN A 15 73.83 -71.94 -56.87
C ASN A 15 72.42 -71.83 -56.26
N ARG A 16 72.32 -72.03 -54.94
CA ARG A 16 71.06 -71.98 -54.20
C ARG A 16 70.73 -70.58 -53.71
N CYS A 17 69.52 -70.09 -53.99
CA CYS A 17 69.09 -68.78 -53.49
C CYS A 17 68.89 -68.78 -51.96
N ALA A 18 69.22 -67.65 -51.33
CA ALA A 18 69.03 -67.44 -49.90
C ALA A 18 67.54 -67.54 -49.48
N PHE A 19 67.29 -67.86 -48.21
CA PHE A 19 65.93 -67.95 -47.67
C PHE A 19 65.15 -66.63 -47.86
N GLY A 20 63.92 -66.71 -48.37
CA GLY A 20 63.11 -65.54 -48.76
C GLY A 20 63.37 -65.04 -50.20
N SER A 21 64.28 -65.66 -50.96
CA SER A 21 64.53 -65.37 -52.37
C SER A 21 63.97 -66.45 -53.29
N ALA A 22 63.69 -66.10 -54.55
CA ALA A 22 63.29 -67.02 -55.61
C ALA A 22 64.26 -66.91 -56.79
N CYS A 23 64.35 -67.98 -57.59
CA CYS A 23 65.08 -67.93 -58.85
C CYS A 23 64.16 -67.37 -59.94
N CYS A 24 64.49 -66.18 -60.46
CA CYS A 24 63.68 -65.50 -61.46
C CYS A 24 64.55 -65.15 -62.67
N GLY A 25 64.36 -65.87 -63.78
CA GLY A 25 65.13 -65.64 -64.99
C GLY A 25 66.62 -65.95 -64.83
N GLY A 26 66.96 -66.93 -63.97
CA GLY A 26 68.34 -67.30 -63.65
C GLY A 26 69.06 -66.38 -62.67
N THR A 27 68.37 -65.43 -62.02
CA THR A 27 68.92 -64.58 -60.96
C THR A 27 68.17 -64.79 -59.65
N CYS A 28 68.90 -64.91 -58.53
CA CYS A 28 68.29 -64.94 -57.21
C CYS A 28 67.82 -63.54 -56.82
N VAL A 29 66.51 -63.37 -56.66
CA VAL A 29 65.89 -62.09 -56.25
C VAL A 29 65.16 -62.27 -54.92
N ASN A 30 65.27 -61.26 -54.04
CA ASN A 30 64.68 -61.34 -52.71
C ASN A 30 63.18 -61.09 -52.76
N THR A 31 62.38 -62.15 -52.72
CA THR A 31 60.92 -62.03 -52.82
C THR A 31 60.26 -61.40 -51.60
N THR A 32 60.98 -61.18 -50.51
CA THR A 32 60.44 -60.58 -49.28
C THR A 32 60.62 -59.07 -49.17
N THR A 33 61.61 -58.49 -49.87
CA THR A 33 61.92 -57.05 -49.81
C THR A 33 62.12 -56.39 -51.18
N ASP A 34 62.32 -57.15 -52.26
CA ASP A 34 62.45 -56.60 -53.62
C ASP A 34 61.07 -56.19 -54.18
N ALA A 35 60.89 -54.90 -54.43
CA ALA A 35 59.66 -54.34 -54.96
C ALA A 35 59.33 -54.79 -56.39
N ASN A 36 60.29 -55.32 -57.15
CA ASN A 36 60.04 -55.85 -58.50
C ASN A 36 59.68 -57.35 -58.51
N ASN A 37 59.89 -58.06 -57.41
CA ASN A 37 59.73 -59.51 -57.30
C ASN A 37 58.97 -59.90 -56.02
N CYS A 38 57.99 -59.11 -55.60
CA CYS A 38 57.40 -59.23 -54.28
C CYS A 38 56.43 -60.41 -54.16
N GLY A 39 56.77 -61.36 -53.29
CA GLY A 39 56.03 -62.62 -53.11
C GLY A 39 56.15 -63.58 -54.30
N GLY A 40 57.01 -63.28 -55.29
CA GLY A 40 57.24 -64.11 -56.46
C GLY A 40 57.81 -63.34 -57.66
N CYS A 41 58.36 -64.07 -58.63
CA CYS A 41 59.00 -63.50 -59.81
C CYS A 41 58.09 -62.56 -60.60
N GLY A 42 58.61 -61.37 -60.94
CA GLY A 42 57.92 -60.39 -61.79
C GLY A 42 56.69 -59.72 -61.15
N ARG A 43 56.37 -60.03 -59.89
CA ARG A 43 55.29 -59.39 -59.14
C ARG A 43 55.75 -58.03 -58.63
N ARG A 44 55.66 -57.03 -59.51
CA ARG A 44 56.06 -55.67 -59.21
C ARG A 44 55.01 -54.93 -58.39
N CYS A 45 55.45 -54.29 -57.31
CA CYS A 45 54.61 -53.41 -56.52
C CYS A 45 54.29 -52.13 -57.29
N ALA A 46 53.05 -51.65 -57.14
CA ALA A 46 52.63 -50.37 -57.70
C ALA A 46 53.49 -49.21 -57.15
N SER A 47 53.63 -48.14 -57.93
CA SER A 47 54.38 -46.95 -57.51
C SER A 47 53.91 -46.44 -56.15
N GLY A 48 54.86 -46.12 -55.26
CA GLY A 48 54.57 -45.73 -53.86
C GLY A 48 54.32 -46.89 -52.89
N SER A 49 54.46 -48.15 -53.33
CA SER A 49 54.43 -49.35 -52.49
C SER A 49 55.82 -49.98 -52.35
N ALA A 50 56.03 -50.71 -51.26
CA ALA A 50 57.24 -51.53 -51.07
C ALA A 50 56.86 -52.98 -50.80
N CYS A 51 57.82 -53.89 -51.03
CA CYS A 51 57.65 -55.27 -50.64
C CYS A 51 57.92 -55.42 -49.13
N CYS A 52 56.87 -55.67 -48.35
CA CYS A 52 56.96 -55.86 -46.92
C CYS A 52 56.63 -57.31 -46.59
N ALA A 53 57.66 -58.10 -46.29
CA ALA A 53 57.56 -59.53 -45.99
C ALA A 53 56.82 -60.32 -47.08
N GLY A 54 57.12 -60.04 -48.35
CA GLY A 54 56.58 -60.76 -49.50
C GLY A 54 55.20 -60.30 -49.97
N VAL A 55 54.66 -59.21 -49.41
CA VAL A 55 53.40 -58.61 -49.85
C VAL A 55 53.63 -57.13 -50.19
N CYS A 56 53.13 -56.69 -51.34
CA CYS A 56 53.16 -55.28 -51.69
C CYS A 56 52.27 -54.48 -50.75
N LYS A 57 52.85 -53.55 -50.01
CA LYS A 57 52.14 -52.64 -49.09
C LYS A 57 52.32 -51.20 -49.54
N ALA A 58 51.23 -50.45 -49.58
CA ALA A 58 51.22 -49.07 -50.01
C ALA A 58 51.82 -48.17 -48.93
N LEU A 59 53.06 -47.73 -49.10
CA LEU A 59 53.73 -46.92 -48.07
C LEU A 59 53.14 -45.52 -47.93
N GLN A 60 52.35 -45.08 -48.92
CA GLN A 60 51.78 -43.73 -48.97
C GLN A 60 50.43 -43.60 -48.26
N THR A 61 49.70 -44.69 -48.09
CA THR A 61 48.30 -44.70 -47.58
C THR A 61 48.00 -45.79 -46.56
N ASP A 62 48.83 -46.84 -46.45
CA ASP A 62 48.64 -47.90 -45.46
C ASP A 62 49.13 -47.43 -44.07
N ALA A 63 48.20 -47.30 -43.13
CA ALA A 63 48.49 -46.89 -41.75
C ALA A 63 49.38 -47.87 -40.98
N ASN A 64 49.53 -49.12 -41.43
CA ASN A 64 50.42 -50.10 -40.79
C ASN A 64 51.84 -50.12 -41.40
N HIS A 65 52.05 -49.44 -42.53
CA HIS A 65 53.31 -49.42 -43.27
C HIS A 65 53.66 -48.00 -43.74
N CYS A 66 53.37 -46.98 -42.92
CA CYS A 66 53.40 -45.60 -43.37
C CYS A 66 54.83 -45.06 -43.50
N GLY A 67 55.25 -44.83 -44.75
CA GLY A 67 56.61 -44.38 -45.10
C GLY A 67 57.69 -45.46 -45.06
N ALA A 68 57.48 -46.56 -44.34
CA ALA A 68 58.37 -47.72 -44.30
C ALA A 68 57.62 -48.99 -43.84
N CYS A 69 58.13 -50.17 -44.21
CA CYS A 69 57.56 -51.45 -43.79
C CYS A 69 57.51 -51.57 -42.26
N GLY A 70 56.36 -51.96 -41.71
CA GLY A 70 56.13 -52.15 -40.28
C GLY A 70 55.99 -50.84 -39.47
N LYS A 71 56.17 -49.68 -40.10
CA LYS A 71 55.99 -48.38 -39.45
C LYS A 71 54.51 -48.05 -39.30
N LYS A 72 53.91 -48.55 -38.23
CA LYS A 72 52.51 -48.34 -37.89
C LYS A 72 52.29 -46.95 -37.31
N CYS A 73 51.23 -46.27 -37.76
CA CYS A 73 50.79 -45.02 -37.18
C CYS A 73 50.18 -45.24 -35.78
N SER A 74 50.37 -44.27 -34.89
CA SER A 74 49.75 -44.27 -33.57
C SER A 74 48.22 -44.31 -33.68
N SER A 75 47.54 -44.82 -32.65
CA SER A 75 46.08 -44.88 -32.61
C SER A 75 45.45 -43.52 -32.93
N GLY A 76 44.51 -43.48 -33.88
CA GLY A 76 43.84 -42.27 -34.35
C GLY A 76 44.53 -41.51 -35.49
N GLN A 77 45.76 -41.88 -35.88
CA GLN A 77 46.46 -41.27 -37.01
C GLN A 77 46.23 -42.05 -38.31
N SER A 78 46.28 -41.33 -39.44
CA SER A 78 46.21 -41.89 -40.80
C SER A 78 47.51 -41.65 -41.56
N CYS A 79 47.80 -42.52 -42.53
CA CYS A 79 48.96 -42.32 -43.39
C CYS A 79 48.64 -41.35 -44.52
N CYS A 80 49.32 -40.20 -44.53
CA CYS A 80 49.19 -39.18 -45.56
C CYS A 80 50.53 -38.98 -46.26
N SER A 81 50.64 -39.49 -47.48
CA SER A 81 51.84 -39.39 -48.31
C SER A 81 53.10 -39.86 -47.58
N GLY A 82 53.01 -41.04 -46.94
CA GLY A 82 54.14 -41.69 -46.26
C GLY A 82 54.48 -41.11 -44.89
N SER A 83 53.65 -40.22 -44.35
CA SER A 83 53.78 -39.71 -42.98
C SER A 83 52.49 -39.89 -42.18
N CYS A 84 52.62 -40.34 -40.94
CA CYS A 84 51.48 -40.41 -40.03
C CYS A 84 51.03 -39.00 -39.65
N ARG A 85 49.73 -38.73 -39.84
CA ARG A 85 49.10 -37.43 -39.54
C ARG A 85 47.82 -37.68 -38.76
N ASP A 86 47.58 -36.82 -37.77
CA ASP A 86 46.33 -36.80 -37.02
C ASP A 86 45.27 -36.03 -37.82
N LEU A 87 44.26 -36.74 -38.34
CA LEU A 87 43.19 -36.10 -39.12
C LEU A 87 42.16 -35.39 -38.24
N THR A 88 42.26 -35.49 -36.93
CA THR A 88 41.27 -34.95 -35.98
C THR A 88 41.64 -33.57 -35.47
N THR A 89 42.95 -33.26 -35.35
CA THR A 89 43.46 -31.99 -34.81
C THR A 89 44.45 -31.27 -35.73
N ASN A 90 45.02 -31.94 -36.74
CA ASN A 90 46.02 -31.31 -37.60
C ASN A 90 45.38 -30.36 -38.62
N ILE A 91 45.72 -29.07 -38.52
CA ILE A 91 45.18 -28.02 -39.40
C ILE A 91 45.48 -28.22 -40.89
N ALA A 92 46.56 -28.92 -41.25
CA ALA A 92 46.95 -29.19 -42.63
C ALA A 92 46.33 -30.48 -43.21
N HIS A 93 45.72 -31.32 -42.38
CA HIS A 93 45.17 -32.63 -42.77
C HIS A 93 43.80 -32.88 -42.11
N CYS A 94 42.96 -31.85 -41.99
CA CYS A 94 41.74 -31.95 -41.20
C CYS A 94 40.66 -32.77 -41.90
N GLY A 95 40.32 -33.93 -41.33
CA GLY A 95 39.33 -34.89 -41.84
C GLY A 95 39.73 -35.66 -43.10
N ALA A 96 40.75 -35.20 -43.83
CA ALA A 96 41.34 -35.91 -44.96
C ALA A 96 42.79 -35.46 -45.20
N CYS A 97 43.60 -36.33 -45.82
CA CYS A 97 44.97 -36.00 -46.15
C CYS A 97 45.05 -34.79 -47.09
N GLY A 98 45.86 -33.77 -46.72
CA GLY A 98 46.07 -32.57 -47.53
C GLY A 98 44.93 -31.54 -47.45
N ARG A 99 43.84 -31.85 -46.73
CA ARG A 99 42.74 -30.91 -46.50
C ARG A 99 43.13 -29.90 -45.42
N ARG A 100 43.67 -28.77 -45.85
CA ARG A 100 44.03 -27.66 -44.97
C ARG A 100 42.80 -26.80 -44.64
N CYS A 101 42.65 -26.41 -43.37
CA CYS A 101 41.62 -25.44 -42.97
C CYS A 101 41.95 -24.04 -43.47
N ALA A 102 40.92 -23.26 -43.82
CA ALA A 102 41.09 -21.89 -44.29
C ALA A 102 41.66 -20.98 -43.19
N SER A 103 42.17 -19.81 -43.58
CA SER A 103 42.68 -18.82 -42.62
C SER A 103 41.61 -18.48 -41.57
N GLY A 104 41.98 -18.51 -40.29
CA GLY A 104 41.08 -18.28 -39.16
C GLY A 104 40.27 -19.50 -38.69
N GLN A 105 40.40 -20.66 -39.34
CA GLN A 105 39.80 -21.93 -38.90
C GLN A 105 40.82 -22.82 -38.17
N SER A 106 40.31 -23.73 -37.35
CA SER A 106 41.08 -24.77 -36.67
C SER A 106 40.47 -26.13 -36.94
N CYS A 107 41.28 -27.19 -36.87
CA CYS A 107 40.77 -28.54 -37.00
C CYS A 107 40.22 -29.03 -35.66
N CYS A 108 38.94 -29.41 -35.65
CA CYS A 108 38.24 -29.90 -34.48
C CYS A 108 37.46 -31.15 -34.86
N ASN A 109 37.85 -32.31 -34.32
CA ASN A 109 37.24 -33.61 -34.59
C ASN A 109 37.01 -33.85 -36.09
N SER A 110 38.08 -33.66 -36.88
CA SER A 110 38.07 -33.87 -38.34
C SER A 110 37.25 -32.89 -39.17
N SER A 111 36.79 -31.79 -38.56
CA SER A 111 36.11 -30.69 -39.26
C SER A 111 36.84 -29.37 -39.06
N CYS A 112 36.93 -28.56 -40.12
CA CYS A 112 37.46 -27.20 -40.03
C CYS A 112 36.37 -26.28 -39.48
N VAL A 113 36.63 -25.69 -38.31
CA VAL A 113 35.66 -24.89 -37.56
C VAL A 113 36.26 -23.54 -37.16
N THR A 114 35.42 -22.54 -36.88
CA THR A 114 35.85 -21.28 -36.25
C THR A 114 35.42 -21.24 -34.79
N PHE A 115 36.25 -20.63 -33.94
CA PHE A 115 35.98 -20.55 -32.50
C PHE A 115 35.03 -19.41 -32.09
N THR A 116 34.40 -18.77 -33.08
CA THR A 116 33.40 -17.71 -32.89
C THR A 116 31.98 -18.23 -32.94
N THR A 117 31.79 -19.52 -33.24
CA THR A 117 30.48 -20.17 -33.33
C THR A 117 30.02 -20.69 -31.97
N ASN A 118 28.70 -20.84 -31.79
CA ASN A 118 28.12 -21.40 -30.57
C ASN A 118 28.53 -22.86 -30.33
N ALA A 119 28.99 -23.59 -31.35
CA ALA A 119 29.42 -24.98 -31.22
C ALA A 119 30.89 -25.14 -30.77
N HIS A 120 31.72 -24.11 -30.94
CA HIS A 120 33.16 -24.18 -30.67
C HIS A 120 33.69 -22.90 -29.99
N CYS A 121 32.93 -22.33 -29.05
CA CYS A 121 33.22 -20.99 -28.55
C CYS A 121 34.54 -20.95 -27.76
N GLY A 122 35.53 -20.23 -28.30
CA GLY A 122 36.87 -20.10 -27.74
C GLY A 122 37.76 -21.35 -27.78
N SER A 123 37.18 -22.54 -27.94
CA SER A 123 37.94 -23.80 -28.09
C SER A 123 37.12 -24.89 -28.77
N CYS A 124 37.82 -25.92 -29.27
CA CYS A 124 37.20 -27.05 -29.96
C CYS A 124 36.20 -27.79 -29.04
N GLY A 125 34.94 -27.85 -29.47
CA GLY A 125 33.89 -28.62 -28.82
C GLY A 125 33.25 -27.92 -27.62
N ASN A 126 33.70 -26.70 -27.29
CA ASN A 126 33.11 -25.89 -26.23
C ASN A 126 31.80 -25.23 -26.71
N ALA A 127 30.73 -26.03 -26.75
CA ALA A 127 29.43 -25.56 -27.14
C ALA A 127 28.77 -24.73 -26.02
N CYS A 128 28.19 -23.59 -26.37
CA CYS A 128 27.45 -22.77 -25.41
C CYS A 128 26.11 -23.43 -25.05
N SER A 129 25.98 -23.81 -23.78
CA SER A 129 24.80 -24.45 -23.20
C SER A 129 23.89 -23.46 -22.47
N GLY A 130 22.62 -23.83 -22.28
CA GLY A 130 21.66 -23.02 -21.52
C GLY A 130 21.25 -21.70 -22.18
N GLY A 131 21.22 -21.64 -23.52
CA GLY A 131 20.81 -20.43 -24.26
C GLY A 131 21.87 -19.33 -24.37
N LYS A 132 23.08 -19.57 -23.85
CA LYS A 132 24.24 -18.67 -23.99
C LYS A 132 24.70 -18.59 -25.45
N GLN A 133 25.28 -17.46 -25.82
CA GLN A 133 25.82 -17.22 -27.15
C GLN A 133 27.31 -16.91 -27.10
N CYS A 134 28.02 -17.30 -28.14
CA CYS A 134 29.44 -17.02 -28.25
C CYS A 134 29.67 -15.54 -28.53
N CYS A 135 30.35 -14.88 -27.61
CA CYS A 135 30.70 -13.46 -27.73
C CYS A 135 32.15 -13.28 -27.29
N GLN A 136 32.99 -12.77 -28.19
CA GLN A 136 34.42 -12.58 -27.95
C GLN A 136 35.09 -13.86 -27.40
N LEU A 137 34.83 -15.00 -28.07
CA LEU A 137 35.38 -16.31 -27.74
C LEU A 137 34.95 -16.88 -26.36
N THR A 138 33.96 -16.27 -25.70
CA THR A 138 33.41 -16.79 -24.44
C THR A 138 31.89 -16.95 -24.53
N CYS A 139 31.34 -18.00 -23.94
CA CYS A 139 29.90 -18.17 -23.84
C CYS A 139 29.31 -17.16 -22.84
N ARG A 140 28.49 -16.24 -23.33
CA ARG A 140 27.82 -15.18 -22.54
C ARG A 140 26.32 -15.40 -22.53
N ASP A 141 25.68 -15.08 -21.41
CA ASP A 141 24.23 -15.14 -21.28
C ASP A 141 23.62 -13.79 -21.68
N TYR A 142 23.02 -13.73 -22.86
CA TYR A 142 22.42 -12.49 -23.35
C TYR A 142 21.17 -12.08 -22.56
N ASN A 143 20.62 -12.96 -21.73
CA ASN A 143 19.43 -12.68 -20.94
C ASN A 143 19.72 -12.06 -19.57
N ALA A 144 20.97 -12.14 -19.09
CA ALA A 144 21.35 -11.74 -17.74
C ALA A 144 22.69 -10.97 -17.67
N ASP A 145 23.55 -11.05 -18.69
CA ASP A 145 24.85 -10.37 -18.68
C ASP A 145 24.71 -8.88 -19.03
N ASN A 146 24.97 -8.03 -18.04
CA ASN A 146 24.92 -6.57 -18.16
C ASN A 146 25.90 -6.00 -19.20
N ASN A 147 26.91 -6.75 -19.65
CA ASN A 147 27.86 -6.30 -20.66
C ASN A 147 27.53 -6.83 -22.07
N HIS A 148 26.59 -7.76 -22.20
CA HIS A 148 26.26 -8.44 -23.45
C HIS A 148 24.75 -8.64 -23.61
N CYS A 149 23.95 -7.66 -23.16
CA CYS A 149 22.50 -7.83 -23.02
C CYS A 149 21.79 -7.82 -24.38
N GLY A 150 21.07 -8.89 -24.70
CA GLY A 150 20.37 -9.08 -25.98
C GLY A 150 21.29 -9.29 -27.19
N LYS A 151 22.52 -8.77 -27.16
CA LYS A 151 23.56 -8.97 -28.19
C LYS A 151 24.97 -8.78 -27.64
N CYS A 152 25.96 -9.35 -28.33
CA CYS A 152 27.37 -9.23 -27.98
C CYS A 152 27.81 -7.76 -27.88
N GLY A 153 28.42 -7.39 -26.76
CA GLY A 153 29.00 -6.08 -26.48
C GLY A 153 27.99 -4.99 -26.11
N ASN A 154 26.70 -5.32 -26.06
CA ASN A 154 25.68 -4.37 -25.65
C ASN A 154 25.64 -4.23 -24.13
N LYS A 155 26.41 -3.27 -23.63
CA LYS A 155 26.49 -2.96 -22.22
C LYS A 155 25.31 -2.11 -21.77
N CYS A 156 24.64 -2.54 -20.71
CA CYS A 156 23.59 -1.78 -20.05
C CYS A 156 24.17 -0.51 -19.40
N ALA A 157 23.43 0.60 -19.53
CA ALA A 157 23.81 1.88 -18.94
C ALA A 157 23.79 1.79 -17.41
N SER A 158 24.54 2.67 -16.74
CA SER A 158 24.56 2.76 -15.28
C SER A 158 23.13 2.92 -14.73
N GLY A 159 22.77 2.11 -13.73
CA GLY A 159 21.42 2.07 -13.16
C GLY A 159 20.42 1.15 -13.87
N THR A 160 20.83 0.41 -14.90
CA THR A 160 20.00 -0.60 -15.58
C THR A 160 20.63 -2.00 -15.48
N SER A 161 19.80 -3.04 -15.53
CA SER A 161 20.20 -4.45 -15.49
C SER A 161 19.63 -5.21 -16.68
N CYS A 162 20.34 -6.24 -17.14
CA CYS A 162 19.88 -7.10 -18.21
C CYS A 162 18.80 -8.06 -17.70
N CYS A 163 17.59 -7.90 -18.22
CA CYS A 163 16.44 -8.71 -17.87
C CYS A 163 15.82 -9.29 -19.14
N GLY A 164 16.04 -10.58 -19.39
CA GLY A 164 15.47 -11.27 -20.55
C GLY A 164 15.94 -10.69 -21.89
N GLY A 165 17.16 -10.16 -21.93
CA GLY A 165 17.75 -9.58 -23.14
C GLY A 165 17.52 -8.09 -23.34
N ALA A 166 16.81 -7.42 -22.42
CA ALA A 166 16.62 -5.97 -22.43
C ALA A 166 17.30 -5.31 -21.22
N CYS A 167 17.93 -4.16 -21.42
CA CYS A 167 18.44 -3.34 -20.31
C CYS A 167 17.28 -2.55 -19.68
N LEU A 168 16.87 -2.97 -18.48
CA LEU A 168 15.73 -2.39 -17.75
C LEU A 168 16.19 -1.70 -16.47
N ASN A 169 15.52 -0.62 -16.09
CA ASN A 169 15.84 0.11 -14.87
C ASN A 169 15.17 -0.54 -13.66
N THR A 170 15.90 -1.39 -12.94
CA THR A 170 15.37 -2.09 -11.77
C THR A 170 15.06 -1.17 -10.59
N ASN A 171 15.42 0.11 -10.64
CA ASN A 171 15.11 1.06 -9.57
C ASN A 171 13.75 1.74 -9.75
N THR A 172 13.18 1.73 -10.95
CA THR A 172 11.94 2.43 -11.29
C THR A 172 10.94 1.60 -12.08
N ASP A 173 11.36 0.48 -12.67
CA ASP A 173 10.46 -0.42 -13.40
C ASP A 173 9.64 -1.28 -12.43
N VAL A 174 8.31 -1.11 -12.48
CA VAL A 174 7.35 -1.82 -11.63
C VAL A 174 7.33 -3.33 -11.87
N ASN A 175 7.75 -3.81 -13.05
CA ASN A 175 7.80 -5.24 -13.38
C ASN A 175 9.16 -5.88 -13.05
N HIS A 176 10.18 -5.07 -12.76
CA HIS A 176 11.56 -5.51 -12.49
C HIS A 176 12.15 -4.83 -11.24
N CYS A 177 11.34 -4.59 -10.22
CA CYS A 177 11.69 -3.72 -9.11
C CYS A 177 12.67 -4.38 -8.13
N GLY A 178 13.92 -3.91 -8.13
CA GLY A 178 15.03 -4.47 -7.37
C GLY A 178 15.62 -5.74 -7.97
N GLY A 179 15.13 -6.19 -9.14
CA GLY A 179 15.62 -7.38 -9.82
C GLY A 179 14.69 -7.84 -10.95
N CYS A 180 15.23 -8.61 -11.88
CA CYS A 180 14.48 -9.05 -13.05
C CYS A 180 13.27 -9.92 -12.68
N GLY A 181 12.09 -9.61 -13.23
CA GLY A 181 10.85 -10.33 -12.98
C GLY A 181 10.23 -10.08 -11.59
N LYS A 182 10.88 -9.26 -10.74
CA LYS A 182 10.37 -8.89 -9.43
C LYS A 182 9.29 -7.81 -9.59
N LYS A 183 8.09 -8.25 -9.93
CA LYS A 183 6.94 -7.38 -10.15
C LYS A 183 6.33 -6.89 -8.84
N CYS A 184 6.06 -5.59 -8.74
CA CYS A 184 5.31 -5.03 -7.62
C CYS A 184 3.83 -5.38 -7.69
N ALA A 185 3.15 -5.37 -6.54
CA ALA A 185 1.72 -5.63 -6.50
C ALA A 185 0.95 -4.57 -7.30
N SER A 186 -0.25 -4.90 -7.76
CA SER A 186 -1.07 -3.99 -8.56
C SER A 186 -1.26 -2.63 -7.87
N GLY A 187 -0.97 -1.56 -8.59
CA GLY A 187 -1.03 -0.17 -8.11
C GLY A 187 0.17 0.29 -7.27
N GLN A 188 1.16 -0.56 -6.97
CA GLN A 188 2.39 -0.11 -6.31
C GLN A 188 3.36 0.54 -7.29
N LEU A 189 4.30 1.30 -6.74
CA LEU A 189 5.38 1.97 -7.47
C LEU A 189 6.71 1.28 -7.20
N CYS A 190 7.65 1.34 -8.13
CA CYS A 190 9.03 0.97 -7.86
C CYS A 190 9.85 2.21 -7.49
N ARG A 191 10.46 2.20 -6.31
CA ARG A 191 11.34 3.29 -5.83
C ARG A 191 12.61 2.73 -5.27
N ASN A 192 13.73 3.10 -5.88
CA ASN A 192 15.07 2.66 -5.45
C ASN A 192 15.15 1.13 -5.30
N GLY A 193 14.52 0.41 -6.24
CA GLY A 193 14.53 -1.05 -6.27
C GLY A 193 13.61 -1.73 -5.25
N THR A 194 12.73 -0.96 -4.61
CA THR A 194 11.76 -1.48 -3.65
C THR A 194 10.34 -1.13 -4.08
N CYS A 195 9.45 -2.11 -4.00
CA CYS A 195 8.02 -1.89 -4.21
C CYS A 195 7.46 -1.07 -3.06
N ASP A 196 6.98 0.13 -3.35
CA ASP A 196 6.51 1.11 -2.39
C ASP A 196 5.05 1.50 -2.70
N SER A 197 4.36 1.96 -1.66
CA SER A 197 3.03 2.54 -1.79
C SER A 197 3.14 3.99 -2.25
N CYS A 198 2.16 4.44 -3.04
CA CYS A 198 2.03 5.87 -3.30
C CYS A 198 1.59 6.60 -2.01
N ARG A 199 2.07 7.82 -1.83
CA ARG A 199 1.84 8.69 -0.68
C ARG A 199 0.98 9.89 -1.06
N THR A 200 1.08 10.32 -2.32
CA THR A 200 0.24 11.35 -2.95
C THR A 200 -0.05 10.98 -4.40
N SER A 201 -1.11 11.55 -4.97
CA SER A 201 -1.50 11.31 -6.37
C SER A 201 -0.48 11.85 -7.38
N SER A 202 0.38 12.80 -7.00
CA SER A 202 1.46 13.29 -7.87
C SER A 202 2.58 12.26 -8.11
N GLU A 203 2.64 11.21 -7.30
CA GLU A 203 3.62 10.13 -7.46
C GLU A 203 3.13 9.03 -8.40
N CYS A 204 1.85 9.04 -8.77
CA CYS A 204 1.25 8.05 -9.65
C CYS A 204 1.45 8.42 -11.12
N PRO A 205 1.39 7.43 -12.04
CA PRO A 205 1.37 7.68 -13.47
C PRO A 205 0.26 8.66 -13.87
N SER A 206 0.48 9.40 -14.96
CA SER A 206 -0.50 10.38 -15.45
C SER A 206 -1.90 9.78 -15.60
N GLY A 207 -2.91 10.48 -15.06
CA GLY A 207 -4.31 10.04 -15.06
C GLY A 207 -4.70 9.08 -13.92
N GLN A 208 -3.77 8.69 -13.05
CA GLN A 208 -4.06 7.88 -11.86
C GLN A 208 -4.07 8.71 -10.57
N LEU A 209 -4.80 8.21 -9.57
CA LEU A 209 -4.86 8.77 -8.23
C LEU A 209 -4.26 7.81 -7.23
N CYS A 210 -3.65 8.34 -6.18
CA CYS A 210 -3.22 7.54 -5.06
C CYS A 210 -4.39 7.29 -4.09
N ARG A 211 -4.85 6.04 -4.02
CA ARG A 211 -5.93 5.60 -3.14
C ARG A 211 -5.41 4.49 -2.23
N PHE A 212 -5.41 4.76 -0.92
CA PHE A 212 -5.00 3.76 0.09
C PHE A 212 -3.62 3.14 -0.19
N GLY A 213 -2.67 3.94 -0.68
CA GLY A 213 -1.32 3.46 -1.00
C GLY A 213 -1.15 2.85 -2.39
N LYS A 214 -2.20 2.79 -3.21
CA LYS A 214 -2.17 2.24 -4.57
C LYS A 214 -2.56 3.29 -5.61
N CYS A 215 -1.82 3.33 -6.70
CA CYS A 215 -2.18 4.10 -7.88
C CYS A 215 -3.30 3.40 -8.64
N VAL A 216 -4.42 4.11 -8.82
CA VAL A 216 -5.62 3.61 -9.48
C VAL A 216 -6.12 4.59 -10.52
N THR A 217 -6.61 4.05 -11.63
CA THR A 217 -7.29 4.85 -12.66
C THR A 217 -8.73 5.09 -12.24
N CYS A 218 -9.10 6.35 -12.05
CA CYS A 218 -10.47 6.75 -11.75
C CYS A 218 -10.97 7.75 -12.80
N GLN A 219 -11.85 7.29 -13.68
CA GLN A 219 -12.52 8.18 -14.63
C GLN A 219 -13.56 9.05 -13.90
N SER A 220 -13.82 10.26 -14.41
CA SER A 220 -14.72 11.25 -13.80
C SER A 220 -16.16 10.76 -13.62
N THR A 221 -16.60 9.78 -14.41
CA THR A 221 -17.93 9.16 -14.35
C THR A 221 -17.97 7.85 -13.55
N SER A 222 -16.81 7.38 -13.08
CA SER A 222 -16.70 6.07 -12.45
C SER A 222 -17.25 6.09 -11.02
N THR A 223 -18.45 5.55 -10.84
CA THR A 223 -19.04 5.32 -9.52
C THR A 223 -18.29 4.26 -8.72
N SER A 224 -17.45 3.43 -9.37
CA SER A 224 -16.62 2.43 -8.68
C SER A 224 -15.54 3.08 -7.81
N CYS A 225 -15.05 4.27 -8.17
CA CYS A 225 -14.06 5.01 -7.38
C CYS A 225 -14.68 5.89 -6.28
N GLY A 226 -16.00 5.90 -6.16
CA GLY A 226 -16.73 6.64 -5.15
C GLY A 226 -17.65 7.72 -5.73
N TRP A 227 -18.19 8.57 -4.87
CA TRP A 227 -19.14 9.61 -5.25
C TRP A 227 -19.09 10.78 -4.28
N VAL A 228 -19.47 11.97 -4.74
CA VAL A 228 -19.71 13.14 -3.87
C VAL A 228 -21.18 13.55 -3.97
N ARG A 229 -21.77 13.92 -2.84
CA ARG A 229 -23.11 14.51 -2.74
C ARG A 229 -23.02 15.81 -1.97
N LEU A 230 -23.83 16.77 -2.40
CA LEU A 230 -24.02 18.03 -1.71
C LEU A 230 -25.40 18.05 -1.07
N ILE A 231 -25.50 18.66 0.10
CA ILE A 231 -26.77 19.12 0.63
C ILE A 231 -27.06 20.47 -0.03
N GLN A 232 -28.28 20.63 -0.52
CA GLN A 232 -28.70 21.88 -1.11
C GLN A 232 -29.21 22.80 0.00
N GLU A 233 -28.64 23.99 0.14
CA GLU A 233 -28.87 24.85 1.30
C GLU A 233 -29.14 26.29 0.83
N GLN A 234 -30.06 27.01 1.48
CA GLN A 234 -30.28 28.45 1.20
C GLN A 234 -29.52 29.38 2.16
N ALA A 235 -28.97 28.83 3.24
CA ALA A 235 -27.94 29.45 4.08
C ALA A 235 -27.12 28.36 4.76
N SER A 236 -25.94 28.73 5.28
CA SER A 236 -25.03 27.80 5.93
C SER A 236 -25.72 26.93 6.99
N SER A 237 -25.79 25.62 6.75
CA SER A 237 -26.18 24.65 7.78
C SER A 237 -24.99 24.30 8.70
N GLN A 238 -25.26 23.55 9.76
CA GLN A 238 -24.26 23.01 10.67
C GLN A 238 -24.36 21.48 10.73
N LEU A 239 -23.61 20.76 9.90
CA LEU A 239 -23.24 19.36 10.12
C LEU A 239 -22.48 19.19 11.45
N LYS A 240 -22.93 18.22 12.26
CA LYS A 240 -22.35 17.89 13.57
C LYS A 240 -21.77 16.48 13.63
N MET A 241 -22.47 15.50 13.08
CA MET A 241 -22.06 14.11 13.16
C MET A 241 -22.45 13.35 11.88
N MET A 242 -21.65 12.34 11.57
CA MET A 242 -21.90 11.34 10.55
C MET A 242 -21.67 9.98 11.20
N THR A 243 -22.52 9.02 10.89
CA THR A 243 -22.35 7.61 11.26
C THR A 243 -22.84 6.71 10.14
N LEU A 244 -22.31 5.50 10.04
CA LEU A 244 -22.77 4.48 9.11
C LEU A 244 -23.39 3.30 9.85
N ASP A 245 -24.38 2.65 9.22
CA ASP A 245 -24.80 1.32 9.64
C ASP A 245 -23.99 0.22 8.94
N GLN A 246 -24.24 -1.03 9.34
CA GLN A 246 -23.57 -2.20 8.78
C GLN A 246 -23.83 -2.42 7.28
N SER A 247 -24.89 -1.81 6.73
CA SER A 247 -25.22 -1.85 5.31
C SER A 247 -24.54 -0.71 4.52
N GLY A 248 -23.82 0.18 5.19
CA GLY A 248 -23.19 1.36 4.60
C GLY A 248 -24.15 2.53 4.36
N ASN A 249 -25.35 2.52 4.95
CA ASN A 249 -26.21 3.71 4.91
C ASN A 249 -25.60 4.79 5.79
N VAL A 250 -25.59 6.01 5.27
CA VAL A 250 -25.03 7.17 5.96
C VAL A 250 -26.15 7.88 6.73
N TYR A 251 -25.86 8.28 7.96
CA TYR A 251 -26.74 9.12 8.79
C TYR A 251 -26.00 10.38 9.18
N LEU A 252 -26.63 11.52 8.98
CA LEU A 252 -26.09 12.84 9.25
C LEU A 252 -26.96 13.54 10.28
N SER A 253 -26.34 14.30 11.18
CA SER A 253 -27.07 15.19 12.09
C SER A 253 -26.53 16.60 12.05
N GLY A 254 -27.39 17.56 12.38
CA GLY A 254 -26.97 18.96 12.37
C GLY A 254 -28.06 19.94 12.74
N ALA A 255 -27.89 21.18 12.26
CA ALA A 255 -28.87 22.26 12.39
C ALA A 255 -28.90 23.16 11.15
N PHE A 256 -30.03 23.83 10.92
CA PHE A 256 -30.25 24.70 9.77
C PHE A 256 -31.18 25.87 10.15
N SER A 257 -31.03 27.02 9.49
CA SER A 257 -31.82 28.25 9.77
C SER A 257 -32.60 28.79 8.56
N LYS A 258 -32.38 28.19 7.39
CA LYS A 258 -33.05 28.48 6.12
C LYS A 258 -33.36 27.16 5.42
N PRO A 259 -34.30 27.12 4.46
CA PRO A 259 -34.70 25.86 3.83
C PRO A 259 -33.50 25.02 3.40
N ILE A 260 -33.56 23.72 3.72
CA ILE A 260 -32.53 22.73 3.43
C ILE A 260 -33.15 21.62 2.59
N THR A 261 -32.44 21.18 1.56
CA THR A 261 -32.93 20.25 0.54
C THR A 261 -31.98 19.07 0.38
N PHE A 262 -32.52 17.88 0.56
CA PHE A 262 -31.86 16.59 0.49
C PHE A 262 -32.36 15.83 -0.74
N GLY A 263 -31.80 16.11 -1.91
CA GLY A 263 -32.35 15.60 -3.17
C GLY A 263 -33.72 16.20 -3.43
N SER A 264 -34.77 15.38 -3.45
CA SER A 264 -36.17 15.83 -3.56
C SER A 264 -36.83 16.18 -2.22
N ILE A 265 -36.18 15.92 -1.09
CA ILE A 265 -36.76 16.12 0.24
C ILE A 265 -36.43 17.53 0.72
N VAL A 266 -37.43 18.41 0.79
CA VAL A 266 -37.26 19.79 1.27
C VAL A 266 -37.72 19.89 2.73
N LYS A 267 -36.93 20.54 3.57
CA LYS A 267 -37.25 20.83 4.97
C LYS A 267 -37.21 22.32 5.25
N GLN A 268 -38.26 22.79 5.90
CA GLN A 268 -38.44 24.17 6.31
C GLN A 268 -38.16 24.28 7.82
N PRO A 269 -37.42 25.30 8.28
CA PRO A 269 -37.29 25.52 9.71
C PRO A 269 -38.60 26.10 10.25
N ALA A 270 -39.08 25.58 11.37
CA ALA A 270 -40.28 26.08 12.05
C ALA A 270 -40.03 27.43 12.74
N ASN A 271 -38.77 27.78 13.00
CA ASN A 271 -38.35 29.00 13.71
C ASN A 271 -36.94 29.46 13.26
N SER A 272 -36.19 30.18 14.10
CA SER A 272 -34.87 30.73 13.75
C SER A 272 -33.78 29.68 13.47
N ARG A 273 -33.88 28.47 14.05
CA ARG A 273 -32.93 27.38 13.81
C ARG A 273 -33.46 26.03 14.29
N ASP A 274 -33.54 25.04 13.42
CA ASP A 274 -33.98 23.68 13.76
C ASP A 274 -32.86 22.65 13.60
N GLY A 275 -32.97 21.55 14.33
CA GLY A 275 -32.10 20.39 14.18
C GLY A 275 -32.55 19.52 13.01
N PHE A 276 -31.63 18.84 12.34
CA PHE A 276 -31.96 17.84 11.33
C PHE A 276 -31.26 16.50 11.57
N ILE A 277 -31.88 15.44 11.06
CA ILE A 277 -31.30 14.11 10.90
C ILE A 277 -31.66 13.63 9.49
N ALA A 278 -30.70 13.18 8.70
CA ALA A 278 -30.93 12.74 7.34
C ALA A 278 -30.18 11.44 7.01
N SER A 279 -30.71 10.65 6.08
CA SER A 279 -30.09 9.39 5.66
C SER A 279 -29.85 9.32 4.15
N LEU A 280 -28.71 8.76 3.77
CA LEU A 280 -28.35 8.40 2.39
C LEU A 280 -28.07 6.89 2.29
N SER A 281 -28.35 6.31 1.13
CA SER A 281 -27.94 4.97 0.76
C SER A 281 -26.41 4.89 0.51
N PRO A 282 -25.82 3.68 0.45
CA PRO A 282 -24.42 3.50 0.08
C PRO A 282 -24.07 4.00 -1.33
N THR A 283 -25.09 4.14 -2.19
CA THR A 283 -25.00 4.68 -3.56
C THR A 283 -25.15 6.21 -3.62
N GLY A 284 -25.40 6.86 -2.48
CA GLY A 284 -25.53 8.31 -2.37
C GLY A 284 -26.93 8.83 -2.73
N SER A 285 -27.97 8.00 -2.68
CA SER A 285 -29.36 8.43 -2.85
C SER A 285 -29.96 8.80 -1.50
N TRP A 286 -30.62 9.95 -1.41
CA TRP A 286 -31.32 10.38 -0.19
C TRP A 286 -32.52 9.46 0.10
N ARG A 287 -32.64 9.01 1.35
CA ARG A 287 -33.69 8.06 1.79
C ARG A 287 -34.81 8.76 2.54
N TRP A 288 -34.46 9.54 3.56
CA TRP A 288 -35.37 10.30 4.38
C TRP A 288 -34.65 11.44 5.09
N ALA A 289 -35.39 12.45 5.55
CA ALA A 289 -34.89 13.49 6.43
C ALA A 289 -35.96 13.84 7.48
N GLN A 290 -35.54 14.10 8.71
CA GLN A 290 -36.35 14.50 9.85
C GLN A 290 -35.83 15.80 10.45
N THR A 291 -36.75 16.55 11.03
CA THR A 291 -36.46 17.84 11.66
C THR A 291 -36.93 17.85 13.10
N ILE A 292 -36.18 18.53 13.94
CA ILE A 292 -36.49 18.72 15.35
C ILE A 292 -36.65 20.22 15.56
N GLY A 293 -37.88 20.66 15.82
CA GLY A 293 -38.27 22.06 15.89
C GLY A 293 -39.22 22.40 17.04
N GLY A 294 -39.66 23.66 17.10
CA GLY A 294 -40.50 24.25 18.15
C GLY A 294 -39.79 25.32 19.00
N GLY A 295 -38.47 25.43 18.83
CA GLY A 295 -37.61 26.59 19.10
C GLY A 295 -36.15 26.26 18.72
N SER A 296 -35.17 27.12 19.05
CA SER A 296 -33.79 26.94 18.57
C SER A 296 -33.19 25.59 18.99
N SER A 297 -32.97 24.70 18.03
CA SER A 297 -32.59 23.29 18.26
C SER A 297 -31.38 22.87 17.44
N ILE A 298 -30.62 21.90 17.95
CA ILE A 298 -29.47 21.28 17.27
C ILE A 298 -29.45 19.79 17.61
N VAL A 299 -29.16 18.94 16.62
CA VAL A 299 -28.82 17.53 16.85
C VAL A 299 -27.31 17.36 16.85
N ASN A 300 -26.72 17.27 18.04
CA ASN A 300 -25.27 17.23 18.23
C ASN A 300 -24.65 15.91 17.80
N SER A 301 -25.35 14.79 18.01
CA SER A 301 -24.82 13.48 17.70
C SER A 301 -25.90 12.55 17.17
N VAL A 302 -25.48 11.68 16.25
CA VAL A 302 -26.22 10.53 15.77
C VAL A 302 -25.28 9.33 15.74
N LYS A 303 -25.74 8.17 16.21
CA LYS A 303 -24.98 6.91 16.21
C LYS A 303 -25.88 5.74 15.79
N SER A 304 -25.37 4.90 14.89
CA SER A 304 -26.05 3.66 14.51
C SER A 304 -25.60 2.50 15.40
N ALA A 305 -26.52 1.61 15.77
CA ALA A 305 -26.17 0.35 16.41
C ALA A 305 -27.19 -0.75 16.07
N GLY A 306 -26.78 -1.73 15.26
CA GLY A 306 -27.69 -2.75 14.72
C GLY A 306 -28.80 -2.11 13.90
N ASN A 307 -30.05 -2.44 14.19
CA ASN A 307 -31.23 -1.86 13.52
C ASN A 307 -31.84 -0.66 14.28
N LYS A 308 -31.01 0.07 15.04
CA LYS A 308 -31.42 1.22 15.86
C LYS A 308 -30.55 2.42 15.54
N LEU A 309 -31.17 3.60 15.50
CA LEU A 309 -30.48 4.88 15.35
C LEU A 309 -30.70 5.70 16.62
N TYR A 310 -29.62 6.20 17.21
CA TYR A 310 -29.66 7.05 18.39
C TYR A 310 -29.33 8.47 18.01
N ALA A 311 -30.12 9.43 18.46
CA ALA A 311 -29.87 10.84 18.22
C ALA A 311 -30.00 11.62 19.52
N ALA A 312 -29.14 12.60 19.71
CA ALA A 312 -29.22 13.46 20.89
C ALA A 312 -28.75 14.88 20.57
N GLY A 313 -29.33 15.83 21.27
CA GLY A 313 -29.00 17.24 21.11
C GLY A 313 -29.62 18.10 22.20
N TYR A 314 -29.82 19.37 21.89
CA TYR A 314 -30.51 20.31 22.77
C TYR A 314 -31.56 21.08 21.98
N PHE A 315 -32.53 21.62 22.73
CA PHE A 315 -33.61 22.42 22.19
C PHE A 315 -33.90 23.60 23.12
N ASN A 316 -34.46 24.66 22.55
CA ASN A 316 -35.03 25.79 23.26
C ASN A 316 -36.53 25.85 22.98
N GLY A 317 -37.35 26.24 23.97
CA GLY A 317 -38.80 26.28 23.81
C GLY A 317 -39.42 24.89 23.95
N SER A 318 -40.39 24.55 23.11
CA SER A 318 -40.99 23.21 23.10
C SER A 318 -40.47 22.40 21.92
N VAL A 319 -40.45 21.08 22.04
CA VAL A 319 -40.11 20.16 20.95
C VAL A 319 -41.02 18.95 20.99
N THR A 320 -41.46 18.49 19.81
CA THR A 320 -42.23 17.26 19.65
C THR A 320 -41.40 16.25 18.86
N LEU A 321 -41.20 15.07 19.43
CA LEU A 321 -40.40 13.98 18.88
C LEU A 321 -41.25 12.71 18.85
N GLY A 322 -41.83 12.40 17.68
CA GLY A 322 -42.82 11.33 17.55
C GLY A 322 -44.10 11.67 18.32
N SER A 323 -44.56 10.78 19.19
CA SER A 323 -45.73 11.00 20.06
C SER A 323 -45.42 11.80 21.34
N GLN A 324 -44.16 12.13 21.59
CA GLN A 324 -43.73 12.76 22.84
C GLN A 324 -43.47 14.24 22.65
N SER A 325 -43.93 15.05 23.60
CA SER A 325 -43.72 16.51 23.61
C SER A 325 -43.02 16.93 24.88
N PHE A 326 -42.01 17.78 24.75
CA PHE A 326 -41.22 18.31 25.85
C PHE A 326 -41.23 19.83 25.79
N THR A 327 -41.47 20.48 26.92
CA THR A 327 -41.42 21.94 27.05
C THR A 327 -40.26 22.33 27.95
N LYS A 328 -39.44 23.27 27.48
CA LYS A 328 -38.15 23.61 28.11
C LYS A 328 -38.31 24.08 29.56
N GLN A 329 -37.59 23.41 30.46
CA GLN A 329 -37.12 23.95 31.75
C GLN A 329 -35.68 24.50 31.62
N PRO A 330 -35.10 25.27 32.57
CA PRO A 330 -33.79 25.94 32.41
C PRO A 330 -32.60 25.05 32.02
N GLY A 331 -32.45 24.75 30.72
CA GLY A 331 -31.43 23.85 30.19
C GLY A 331 -31.94 22.42 30.10
N GLN A 332 -32.25 21.97 28.88
CA GLN A 332 -32.63 20.59 28.60
C GLN A 332 -31.94 20.06 27.36
N ILE A 333 -31.55 18.80 27.45
CA ILE A 333 -31.05 18.00 26.33
C ILE A 333 -32.10 16.94 26.01
N PHE A 334 -32.13 16.47 24.77
CA PHE A 334 -32.94 15.33 24.37
C PHE A 334 -32.05 14.19 23.90
N TYR A 335 -32.54 12.97 24.05
CA TYR A 335 -31.99 11.78 23.43
C TYR A 335 -33.14 10.91 22.93
N SER A 336 -32.96 10.25 21.79
CA SER A 336 -34.03 9.57 21.08
C SER A 336 -33.54 8.33 20.36
N LEU A 337 -34.38 7.31 20.39
CA LEU A 337 -34.29 6.10 19.58
C LEU A 337 -35.17 6.28 18.34
N MET A 338 -34.60 6.03 17.18
CA MET A 338 -35.24 6.20 15.88
C MET A 338 -35.10 4.94 15.03
N ASN A 339 -36.06 4.75 14.12
CA ASN A 339 -36.01 3.68 13.13
C ASN A 339 -35.09 4.09 11.96
N PRO A 340 -33.99 3.34 11.69
CA PRO A 340 -33.05 3.70 10.63
C PRO A 340 -33.65 3.64 9.20
N SER A 341 -34.75 2.91 8.99
CA SER A 341 -35.32 2.70 7.65
C SER A 341 -36.13 3.90 7.14
N ASN A 342 -36.83 4.60 8.04
CA ASN A 342 -37.75 5.69 7.71
C ASN A 342 -37.55 6.96 8.56
N GLY A 343 -36.65 6.92 9.55
CA GLY A 343 -36.38 8.03 10.46
C GLY A 343 -37.46 8.27 11.50
N ALA A 344 -38.45 7.39 11.67
CA ALA A 344 -39.49 7.59 12.68
C ALA A 344 -38.89 7.60 14.10
N PHE A 345 -39.26 8.59 14.91
CA PHE A 345 -38.94 8.61 16.34
C PHE A 345 -39.77 7.52 17.03
N LEU A 346 -39.08 6.55 17.63
CA LEU A 346 -39.69 5.42 18.32
C LEU A 346 -39.90 5.77 19.80
N ASN A 347 -38.88 6.34 20.42
CA ASN A 347 -38.92 6.80 21.79
C ASN A 347 -37.98 7.96 22.00
N SER A 348 -38.41 8.93 22.79
CA SER A 348 -37.66 10.14 23.06
C SER A 348 -37.69 10.44 24.54
N PHE A 349 -36.69 11.18 25.01
CA PHE A 349 -36.60 11.58 26.39
C PHE A 349 -35.94 12.95 26.44
N ALA A 350 -36.34 13.76 27.41
CA ALA A 350 -35.64 14.99 27.76
C ALA A 350 -35.09 14.87 29.18
N SER A 351 -33.90 15.43 29.40
CA SER A 351 -33.41 15.66 30.76
C SER A 351 -34.22 16.76 31.45
N SER A 352 -34.02 16.94 32.75
CA SER A 352 -34.55 18.08 33.50
C SER A 352 -33.47 18.74 34.36
N GLY A 353 -33.81 19.89 34.94
CA GLY A 353 -32.89 20.67 35.78
C GLY A 353 -31.98 21.55 34.93
N TYR A 354 -30.67 21.46 35.17
CA TYR A 354 -29.64 22.40 34.70
C TYR A 354 -28.77 21.83 33.57
N THR A 355 -29.23 20.80 32.87
CA THR A 355 -28.51 20.22 31.72
C THR A 355 -28.37 21.19 30.57
N LYS A 356 -27.16 21.53 30.17
CA LYS A 356 -26.93 22.58 29.17
C LYS A 356 -26.78 22.05 27.75
N SER A 357 -25.98 21.01 27.58
CA SER A 357 -25.61 20.51 26.25
C SER A 357 -25.07 19.09 26.31
N ILE A 358 -24.98 18.49 25.13
CA ILE A 358 -24.38 17.17 24.91
C ILE A 358 -23.01 17.36 24.24
N GLY A 359 -22.04 16.54 24.63
CA GLY A 359 -20.79 16.39 23.89
C GLY A 359 -21.00 15.45 22.70
N ASP A 360 -21.17 14.15 22.98
CA ASP A 360 -21.38 13.11 21.98
C ASP A 360 -22.07 11.87 22.58
N ILE A 361 -22.51 10.97 21.70
CA ILE A 361 -23.07 9.65 22.02
C ILE A 361 -22.06 8.57 21.62
N GLY A 362 -21.91 7.55 22.45
CA GLY A 362 -21.21 6.31 22.12
C GLY A 362 -22.15 5.11 22.19
N THR A 363 -21.85 4.03 21.48
CA THR A 363 -22.64 2.78 21.52
C THR A 363 -21.74 1.60 21.86
N PHE A 364 -22.29 0.62 22.58
CA PHE A 364 -21.64 -0.66 22.86
C PHE A 364 -22.51 -1.80 22.34
N GLY A 365 -22.18 -2.28 21.14
CA GLY A 365 -23.02 -3.18 20.38
C GLY A 365 -24.45 -2.64 20.25
N THR A 366 -25.44 -3.52 20.30
CA THR A 366 -26.87 -3.17 20.36
C THR A 366 -27.40 -3.03 21.79
N SER A 367 -26.54 -3.20 22.79
CA SER A 367 -26.94 -3.40 24.19
C SER A 367 -26.93 -2.12 25.03
N ALA A 368 -26.04 -1.16 24.74
CA ALA A 368 -25.93 0.06 25.53
C ALA A 368 -25.59 1.29 24.68
N MET A 369 -26.04 2.44 25.17
CA MET A 369 -25.71 3.77 24.68
C MET A 369 -25.08 4.58 25.83
N TYR A 370 -24.09 5.39 25.49
CA TYR A 370 -23.39 6.29 26.40
C TYR A 370 -23.57 7.73 25.96
N LEU A 371 -23.57 8.64 26.92
CA LEU A 371 -23.76 10.06 26.68
C LEU A 371 -22.75 10.85 27.50
N SER A 372 -22.02 11.77 26.86
CA SER A 372 -21.34 12.86 27.58
C SER A 372 -22.21 14.12 27.57
N TYR A 373 -22.30 14.80 28.71
CA TYR A 373 -23.15 15.99 28.85
C TYR A 373 -22.53 17.03 29.76
N LEU A 374 -23.06 18.26 29.68
CA LEU A 374 -22.71 19.35 30.58
C LEU A 374 -23.92 19.75 31.42
N VAL A 375 -23.70 19.98 32.71
CA VAL A 375 -24.62 20.66 33.61
C VAL A 375 -24.09 22.07 33.86
N SER A 376 -24.96 23.08 33.86
CA SER A 376 -24.58 24.48 34.08
C SER A 376 -25.53 25.13 35.06
N GLY A 377 -25.06 25.31 36.28
CA GLY A 377 -25.87 25.80 37.40
C GLY A 377 -25.72 24.92 38.63
N SER A 378 -26.12 25.46 39.77
CA SER A 378 -26.20 24.73 41.04
C SER A 378 -27.61 24.15 41.20
N GLY A 379 -27.70 22.84 41.40
CA GLY A 379 -28.95 22.14 41.63
C GLY A 379 -28.97 20.73 41.04
N ILE A 380 -30.14 20.12 41.09
CA ILE A 380 -30.36 18.75 40.62
C ILE A 380 -30.67 18.78 39.12
N SER A 381 -30.04 17.87 38.39
CA SER A 381 -30.39 17.54 37.01
C SER A 381 -30.73 16.06 36.91
N THR A 382 -31.77 15.72 36.16
CA THR A 382 -32.16 14.31 35.97
C THR A 382 -31.87 13.88 34.53
N ILE A 383 -31.11 12.79 34.42
CA ILE A 383 -30.74 12.12 33.18
C ILE A 383 -31.46 10.77 33.16
N GLY A 384 -32.59 10.72 32.44
CA GLY A 384 -33.49 9.57 32.46
C GLY A 384 -34.02 9.30 33.86
N THR A 385 -33.66 8.17 34.47
CA THR A 385 -34.11 7.82 35.84
C THR A 385 -33.10 8.15 36.93
N LYS A 386 -31.93 8.72 36.58
CA LYS A 386 -30.87 9.05 37.53
C LYS A 386 -30.75 10.55 37.72
N SER A 387 -30.58 10.99 38.96
CA SER A 387 -30.33 12.39 39.29
C SER A 387 -28.87 12.62 39.64
N VAL A 388 -28.35 13.77 39.22
CA VAL A 388 -27.02 14.27 39.55
C VAL A 388 -27.13 15.68 40.12
N THR A 389 -26.29 16.00 41.09
CA THR A 389 -26.33 17.30 41.77
C THR A 389 -25.04 18.06 41.50
N SER A 390 -25.16 19.26 40.91
CA SER A 390 -24.08 20.23 40.83
C SER A 390 -24.18 21.20 41.99
N THR A 391 -23.07 21.45 42.67
CA THR A 391 -22.97 22.51 43.70
C THR A 391 -22.28 23.77 43.17
N LYS A 392 -21.94 23.80 41.88
CA LYS A 392 -21.12 24.86 41.27
C LYS A 392 -21.88 25.53 40.13
N ASN A 393 -21.78 26.85 40.04
CA ASN A 393 -22.32 27.61 38.93
C ASN A 393 -21.33 27.69 37.74
N VAL A 394 -20.80 26.54 37.34
CA VAL A 394 -19.88 26.38 36.19
C VAL A 394 -20.37 25.25 35.29
N ASN A 395 -19.87 25.18 34.06
CA ASN A 395 -20.12 24.03 33.18
C ASN A 395 -19.37 22.80 33.72
N GLN A 396 -20.11 21.85 34.26
CA GLN A 396 -19.61 20.61 34.85
C GLN A 396 -19.86 19.42 33.91
N LEU A 397 -18.82 18.62 33.69
CA LEU A 397 -18.88 17.44 32.84
C LEU A 397 -19.57 16.27 33.54
N GLY A 398 -20.41 15.57 32.79
CA GLY A 398 -20.98 14.29 33.18
C GLY A 398 -20.91 13.23 32.10
N GLY A 399 -21.10 11.99 32.55
CA GLY A 399 -21.29 10.81 31.71
C GLY A 399 -22.52 10.04 32.16
N ALA A 400 -23.22 9.41 31.23
CA ALA A 400 -24.33 8.49 31.53
C ALA A 400 -24.30 7.26 30.62
N ARG A 401 -24.88 6.16 31.10
CA ARG A 401 -25.14 4.94 30.33
C ARG A 401 -26.62 4.59 30.37
N PHE A 402 -27.10 4.12 29.23
CA PHE A 402 -28.45 3.60 29.04
C PHE A 402 -28.36 2.19 28.48
N SER A 403 -29.01 1.23 29.12
CA SER A 403 -29.22 -0.11 28.55
C SER A 403 -30.38 -0.08 27.57
N VAL A 404 -30.23 -0.75 26.41
CA VAL A 404 -31.18 -0.65 25.28
C VAL A 404 -31.80 -2.00 24.87
N GLY A 405 -31.80 -2.97 25.79
CA GLY A 405 -32.36 -4.31 25.57
C GLY A 405 -33.88 -4.37 25.39
N GLY A 406 -34.62 -3.31 25.74
CA GLY A 406 -36.09 -3.22 25.59
C GLY A 406 -36.56 -2.16 24.58
N THR A 407 -37.88 -1.91 24.55
CA THR A 407 -38.50 -0.81 23.79
C THR A 407 -38.10 0.57 24.35
N ASN A 408 -37.81 0.64 25.65
CA ASN A 408 -37.39 1.85 26.35
C ASN A 408 -35.94 1.72 26.87
N PRO A 409 -35.06 2.71 26.64
CA PRO A 409 -33.75 2.78 27.29
C PRO A 409 -33.91 2.97 28.80
N THR A 410 -33.21 2.16 29.60
CA THR A 410 -33.14 2.34 31.05
C THR A 410 -31.82 3.00 31.42
N THR A 411 -31.84 4.05 32.25
CA THR A 411 -30.59 4.68 32.71
C THR A 411 -29.93 3.83 33.79
N ASP A 412 -28.76 3.29 33.49
CA ASP A 412 -28.00 2.46 34.42
C ASP A 412 -27.29 3.32 35.45
N TRP A 413 -26.59 4.36 34.97
CA TRP A 413 -25.88 5.33 35.79
C TRP A 413 -25.77 6.68 35.10
N ALA A 414 -25.66 7.73 35.91
CA ALA A 414 -25.29 9.08 35.51
C ALA A 414 -24.35 9.65 36.58
N GLN A 415 -23.26 10.30 36.18
CA GLN A 415 -22.18 10.76 37.07
C GLN A 415 -21.65 12.11 36.62
N LEU A 416 -21.18 12.92 37.58
CA LEU A 416 -20.49 14.18 37.33
C LEU A 416 -19.01 14.09 37.77
N THR A 417 -18.17 14.96 37.20
CA THR A 417 -16.87 15.29 37.80
C THR A 417 -17.05 16.05 39.12
N THR A 418 -16.03 16.22 39.95
CA THR A 418 -16.14 16.96 41.22
C THR A 418 -15.00 17.99 41.40
N ASP A 419 -15.10 18.84 42.43
CA ASP A 419 -14.08 19.84 42.78
C ASP A 419 -13.71 20.82 41.65
N LEU A 420 -14.70 21.22 40.85
CA LEU A 420 -14.50 22.15 39.74
C LEU A 420 -14.32 23.59 40.23
N THR A 421 -13.30 24.27 39.70
CA THR A 421 -13.08 25.72 39.90
C THR A 421 -13.34 26.56 38.65
N SER A 422 -13.55 25.95 37.48
CA SER A 422 -13.81 26.64 36.22
C SER A 422 -14.64 25.78 35.24
N ASN A 423 -15.01 26.37 34.10
CA ASN A 423 -15.83 25.74 33.06
C ASN A 423 -15.10 24.62 32.32
N MET A 424 -15.80 23.51 32.09
CA MET A 424 -15.39 22.43 31.19
C MET A 424 -16.16 22.48 29.87
N THR A 425 -15.66 21.76 28.87
CA THR A 425 -16.40 21.38 27.67
C THR A 425 -16.52 19.86 27.56
N ALA A 426 -17.63 19.40 26.98
CA ALA A 426 -17.84 18.00 26.60
C ALA A 426 -17.62 17.87 25.09
N GLY A 427 -16.71 17.00 24.68
CA GLY A 427 -16.38 16.72 23.29
C GLY A 427 -16.77 15.30 22.86
N PRO A 428 -16.08 14.76 21.84
CA PRO A 428 -16.29 13.40 21.33
C PRO A 428 -16.12 12.33 22.41
N VAL A 429 -16.81 11.20 22.20
CA VAL A 429 -16.66 10.01 23.04
C VAL A 429 -16.25 8.80 22.23
N ALA A 430 -15.55 7.86 22.86
CA ALA A 430 -15.32 6.53 22.32
C ALA A 430 -15.71 5.48 23.35
N VAL A 431 -16.04 4.29 22.88
CA VAL A 431 -16.38 3.14 23.72
C VAL A 431 -15.50 1.97 23.28
N ASP A 432 -14.78 1.35 24.21
CA ASP A 432 -13.95 0.19 23.88
C ASP A 432 -14.75 -1.12 23.84
N ALA A 433 -14.09 -2.20 23.43
CA ALA A 433 -14.66 -3.54 23.35
C ALA A 433 -15.13 -4.12 24.70
N ASN A 434 -14.74 -3.52 25.83
CA ASN A 434 -15.20 -3.90 27.17
C ASN A 434 -16.37 -2.99 27.65
N GLY A 435 -16.81 -2.06 26.82
CA GLY A 435 -17.89 -1.13 27.13
C GLY A 435 -17.46 0.04 28.02
N HIS A 436 -16.17 0.32 28.18
CA HIS A 436 -15.72 1.51 28.91
C HIS A 436 -15.88 2.78 28.07
N LEU A 437 -16.35 3.85 28.71
CA LEU A 437 -16.55 5.15 28.07
C LEU A 437 -15.29 6.00 28.21
N TYR A 438 -14.86 6.58 27.10
CA TYR A 438 -13.79 7.57 27.03
C TYR A 438 -14.36 8.91 26.60
N ILE A 439 -14.01 9.98 27.32
CA ILE A 439 -14.51 11.33 27.05
C ILE A 439 -13.32 12.26 26.80
N LEU A 440 -13.33 12.88 25.63
CA LEU A 440 -12.44 13.98 25.26
C LEU A 440 -13.12 15.32 25.54
N GLY A 441 -12.38 16.29 26.07
CA GLY A 441 -12.90 17.64 26.27
C GLY A 441 -11.82 18.63 26.65
N THR A 442 -12.23 19.84 27.06
CA THR A 442 -11.32 20.86 27.59
C THR A 442 -11.69 21.29 29.00
N PHE A 443 -10.70 21.75 29.75
CA PHE A 443 -10.87 22.28 31.10
C PHE A 443 -9.85 23.39 31.38
N SER A 444 -10.16 24.23 32.34
CA SER A 444 -9.20 25.09 33.04
C SER A 444 -9.47 25.00 34.54
N GLY A 445 -8.57 25.54 35.36
CA GLY A 445 -8.66 25.42 36.81
C GLY A 445 -8.40 23.99 37.29
N THR A 446 -9.07 23.61 38.37
CA THR A 446 -8.97 22.30 39.02
C THR A 446 -10.25 21.52 38.77
N VAL A 447 -10.11 20.22 38.50
CA VAL A 447 -11.22 19.27 38.37
C VAL A 447 -10.77 17.89 38.87
N LYS A 448 -11.69 17.15 39.46
CA LYS A 448 -11.48 15.79 39.95
C LYS A 448 -12.35 14.78 39.20
N PHE A 449 -11.72 13.70 38.77
CA PHE A 449 -12.30 12.53 38.12
C PHE A 449 -12.11 11.33 39.06
N GLY A 450 -13.08 11.07 39.93
CA GLY A 450 -12.93 10.04 40.97
C GLY A 450 -11.80 10.41 41.93
N SER A 451 -10.73 9.62 41.99
CA SER A 451 -9.53 9.94 42.79
C SER A 451 -8.49 10.80 42.05
N THR A 452 -8.62 10.98 40.73
CA THR A 452 -7.63 11.71 39.92
C THR A 452 -7.94 13.20 39.88
N THR A 453 -7.00 14.05 40.29
CA THR A 453 -7.13 15.52 40.20
C THR A 453 -6.28 16.05 39.05
N LEU A 454 -6.88 16.87 38.18
CA LEU A 454 -6.19 17.61 37.13
C LEU A 454 -6.25 19.11 37.40
N THR A 455 -5.15 19.81 37.13
CA THR A 455 -5.01 21.26 37.27
C THR A 455 -4.43 21.89 36.00
N ALA A 456 -4.97 23.05 35.62
CA ALA A 456 -4.53 23.82 34.46
C ALA A 456 -4.72 25.34 34.67
N ASN A 457 -3.67 26.12 34.43
CA ASN A 457 -3.73 27.59 34.52
C ASN A 457 -4.27 28.25 33.24
N SER A 458 -4.35 27.49 32.14
CA SER A 458 -4.98 27.88 30.89
C SER A 458 -5.85 26.73 30.37
N GLN A 459 -6.59 26.94 29.29
CA GLN A 459 -7.44 25.89 28.73
C GLN A 459 -6.59 24.76 28.11
N LEU A 460 -6.65 23.58 28.73
CA LEU A 460 -6.02 22.35 28.25
C LEU A 460 -7.09 21.32 27.85
N GLY A 461 -6.67 20.33 27.06
CA GLY A 461 -7.48 19.15 26.79
C GLY A 461 -7.35 18.11 27.90
N PHE A 462 -8.35 17.26 28.01
CA PHE A 462 -8.26 16.05 28.81
C PHE A 462 -8.83 14.85 28.05
N ILE A 463 -8.35 13.66 28.40
CA ILE A 463 -8.99 12.38 28.10
C ILE A 463 -9.23 11.65 29.42
N ALA A 464 -10.46 11.17 29.63
CA ALA A 464 -10.85 10.46 30.84
C ALA A 464 -11.58 9.16 30.50
N LYS A 465 -11.37 8.12 31.32
CA LYS A 465 -12.02 6.81 31.20
C LYS A 465 -12.99 6.58 32.35
N MET A 466 -14.17 6.08 32.03
CA MET A 466 -15.19 5.64 32.99
C MET A 466 -15.44 4.15 32.87
N ASN A 467 -15.69 3.49 34.00
CA ASN A 467 -16.14 2.12 34.03
C ASN A 467 -17.52 2.01 33.35
N GLY A 468 -17.64 1.16 32.34
CA GLY A 468 -18.88 1.00 31.59
C GLY A 468 -20.06 0.52 32.42
N THR A 469 -19.81 -0.29 33.44
CA THR A 469 -20.85 -0.92 34.24
C THR A 469 -21.25 -0.06 35.44
N THR A 470 -20.27 0.53 36.13
CA THR A 470 -20.50 1.26 37.39
C THR A 470 -20.56 2.78 37.23
N GLY A 471 -20.09 3.33 36.11
CA GLY A 471 -19.92 4.76 35.91
C GLY A 471 -18.77 5.39 36.71
N ALA A 472 -18.00 4.61 37.46
CA ALA A 472 -16.87 5.14 38.23
C ALA A 472 -15.77 5.67 37.30
N TRP A 473 -15.24 6.86 37.60
CA TRP A 473 -14.05 7.38 36.94
C TRP A 473 -12.83 6.52 37.25
N MET A 474 -12.14 6.03 36.22
CA MET A 474 -10.99 5.13 36.37
C MET A 474 -9.67 5.90 36.33
N TRP A 475 -9.51 6.78 35.33
CA TRP A 475 -8.34 7.64 35.19
C TRP A 475 -8.67 8.86 34.33
N ALA A 476 -7.87 9.91 34.48
CA ALA A 476 -7.90 11.09 33.60
C ALA A 476 -6.48 11.60 33.32
N LYS A 477 -6.26 12.13 32.11
CA LYS A 477 -4.97 12.70 31.68
C LYS A 477 -5.21 14.04 31.00
N LYS A 478 -4.35 15.02 31.29
CA LYS A 478 -4.36 16.32 30.61
C LYS A 478 -3.39 16.33 29.42
N MET A 479 -3.66 17.17 28.43
CA MET A 479 -2.83 17.35 27.26
C MET A 479 -3.01 18.74 26.64
N GLY A 480 -2.05 19.16 25.82
CA GLY A 480 -2.09 20.42 25.08
C GLY A 480 -0.93 21.35 25.39
N GLY A 481 -0.94 22.52 24.76
CA GLY A 481 0.06 23.59 24.93
C GLY A 481 -0.50 24.77 25.73
N ALA A 482 0.35 25.78 25.94
CA ALA A 482 -0.01 26.95 26.74
C ALA A 482 -1.21 27.75 26.18
N SER A 483 -1.42 27.71 24.86
CA SER A 483 -2.51 28.43 24.17
C SER A 483 -2.97 27.72 22.89
N ARG A 484 -4.09 28.20 22.30
CA ARG A 484 -4.60 27.80 20.97
C ARG A 484 -4.71 26.29 20.77
N ASN A 485 -5.34 25.62 21.74
CA ASN A 485 -5.63 24.19 21.68
C ASN A 485 -6.99 23.95 21.03
N TYR A 486 -7.05 22.97 20.16
CA TYR A 486 -8.28 22.45 19.56
C TYR A 486 -8.25 20.93 19.62
N PHE A 487 -9.35 20.32 20.07
CA PHE A 487 -9.48 18.88 20.19
C PHE A 487 -10.63 18.44 19.30
N GLY A 488 -10.32 17.68 18.26
CA GLY A 488 -11.21 17.42 17.14
C GLY A 488 -11.95 16.10 17.26
N GLY A 489 -11.23 15.01 17.44
CA GLY A 489 -11.79 13.66 17.32
C GLY A 489 -11.17 12.67 18.29
N LEU A 490 -11.96 11.64 18.61
CA LEU A 490 -11.59 10.51 19.46
C LEU A 490 -12.18 9.24 18.84
N VAL A 491 -11.36 8.20 18.69
CA VAL A 491 -11.80 6.86 18.27
C VAL A 491 -11.01 5.81 19.03
N SER A 492 -11.59 4.62 19.23
CA SER A 492 -10.88 3.45 19.76
C SER A 492 -10.71 2.38 18.68
N ASP A 493 -9.58 1.67 18.70
CA ASP A 493 -9.41 0.45 17.90
C ASP A 493 -9.95 -0.78 18.64
N GLN A 494 -10.00 -1.92 17.94
CA GLN A 494 -10.49 -3.19 18.50
C GLN A 494 -9.67 -3.68 19.70
N ALA A 495 -8.41 -3.25 19.84
CA ALA A 495 -7.56 -3.58 20.99
C ALA A 495 -7.72 -2.58 22.15
N GLY A 496 -8.59 -1.57 22.01
CA GLY A 496 -8.88 -0.56 23.02
C GLY A 496 -7.87 0.59 23.08
N HIS A 497 -6.94 0.70 22.12
CA HIS A 497 -6.11 1.91 22.03
C HIS A 497 -6.96 3.06 21.48
N LEU A 498 -6.69 4.26 21.97
CA LEU A 498 -7.38 5.47 21.55
C LEU A 498 -6.50 6.26 20.59
N TYR A 499 -7.15 6.91 19.63
CA TYR A 499 -6.53 7.89 18.75
C TYR A 499 -7.22 9.23 18.91
N ILE A 500 -6.43 10.27 19.14
CA ILE A 500 -6.91 11.63 19.41
C ILE A 500 -6.32 12.57 18.37
N SER A 501 -7.17 13.29 17.66
CA SER A 501 -6.80 14.32 16.69
C SER A 501 -7.09 15.71 17.23
N GLY A 502 -6.30 16.68 16.78
CA GLY A 502 -6.54 18.08 17.12
C GLY A 502 -5.49 19.03 16.58
N ALA A 503 -5.37 20.18 17.23
CA ALA A 503 -4.29 21.13 17.03
C ALA A 503 -3.81 21.72 18.35
N CYS A 504 -2.52 22.02 18.44
CA CYS A 504 -1.95 22.72 19.58
C CYS A 504 -0.88 23.72 19.14
N ALA A 505 -0.69 24.77 19.95
CA ALA A 505 0.49 25.61 19.84
C ALA A 505 1.71 24.88 20.43
N LYS A 506 2.86 25.02 19.78
CA LYS A 506 4.13 24.49 20.28
C LYS A 506 4.66 25.31 21.48
N PRO A 507 5.31 24.66 22.47
CA PRO A 507 5.29 23.22 22.73
C PRO A 507 3.92 22.79 23.29
N CYS A 508 3.47 21.58 22.93
CA CYS A 508 2.34 20.92 23.58
C CYS A 508 2.76 19.58 24.19
N THR A 509 2.19 19.26 25.34
CA THR A 509 2.58 18.10 26.17
C THR A 509 1.46 17.06 26.22
N PHE A 510 1.85 15.79 26.22
CA PHE A 510 1.00 14.61 26.21
C PHE A 510 1.63 13.56 27.15
N GLY A 511 1.32 13.65 28.45
CA GLY A 511 2.08 12.90 29.46
C GLY A 511 3.55 13.33 29.45
N SER A 512 4.46 12.39 29.22
CA SER A 512 5.90 12.65 29.10
C SER A 512 6.34 13.08 27.68
N ILE A 513 5.46 13.01 26.68
CA ILE A 513 5.79 13.36 25.29
C ILE A 513 5.58 14.85 25.07
N THR A 514 6.60 15.54 24.58
CA THR A 514 6.51 16.94 24.13
C THR A 514 6.53 16.99 22.61
N ALA A 515 5.50 17.60 22.01
CA ALA A 515 5.34 17.77 20.58
C ALA A 515 5.52 19.24 20.17
N ASN A 516 6.12 19.45 19.00
CA ASN A 516 6.40 20.78 18.44
C ASN A 516 5.76 20.92 17.05
N PRO A 517 4.42 21.02 16.98
CA PRO A 517 3.74 21.13 15.70
C PRO A 517 4.19 22.37 14.90
N PRO A 518 4.19 22.30 13.56
CA PRO A 518 4.51 23.43 12.70
C PRO A 518 3.58 24.64 12.91
N GLY A 519 4.11 25.85 12.65
CA GLY A 519 3.34 27.08 12.68
C GLY A 519 2.92 27.57 14.07
N GLN A 520 1.86 28.38 14.11
CA GLN A 520 1.31 28.96 15.35
C GLN A 520 0.37 27.99 16.09
N SER A 521 -0.25 27.07 15.36
CA SER A 521 -1.05 25.95 15.87
C SER A 521 -1.06 24.91 14.76
N GLY A 522 -0.52 23.73 15.02
CA GLY A 522 -0.42 22.67 14.01
C GLY A 522 -1.12 21.41 14.48
N ILE A 523 -1.30 20.50 13.52
CA ILE A 523 -2.06 19.26 13.70
C ILE A 523 -1.26 18.33 14.61
N PHE A 524 -1.96 17.63 15.50
CA PHE A 524 -1.44 16.45 16.16
C PHE A 524 -2.38 15.26 15.96
N LEU A 525 -1.78 14.07 15.96
CA LEU A 525 -2.46 12.80 16.17
C LEU A 525 -1.70 12.05 17.26
N ALA A 526 -2.40 11.62 18.29
CA ALA A 526 -1.82 10.91 19.43
C ALA A 526 -2.44 9.52 19.58
N LYS A 527 -1.61 8.53 19.89
CA LYS A 527 -2.07 7.20 20.34
C LYS A 527 -1.96 7.08 21.85
N VAL A 528 -3.01 6.58 22.47
CA VAL A 528 -3.09 6.33 23.92
C VAL A 528 -3.45 4.87 24.13
N ASP A 529 -2.77 4.19 25.07
CA ASP A 529 -3.16 2.84 25.46
C ASP A 529 -4.35 2.83 26.44
N THR A 530 -4.82 1.62 26.78
CA THR A 530 -5.97 1.39 27.64
C THR A 530 -5.79 1.88 29.09
N ASN A 531 -4.54 2.14 29.50
CA ASN A 531 -4.16 2.69 30.80
C ASN A 531 -4.01 4.22 30.79
N GLY A 532 -4.27 4.87 29.63
CA GLY A 532 -4.14 6.31 29.47
C GLY A 532 -2.68 6.76 29.26
N THR A 533 -1.78 5.87 28.87
CA THR A 533 -0.39 6.24 28.55
C THR A 533 -0.28 6.62 27.09
N PHE A 534 0.24 7.82 26.80
CA PHE A 534 0.53 8.25 25.44
C PHE A 534 1.72 7.44 24.89
N LYS A 535 1.49 6.71 23.79
CA LYS A 535 2.51 5.84 23.16
C LYS A 535 3.35 6.60 22.14
N TRP A 536 2.70 7.42 21.33
CA TRP A 536 3.34 8.32 20.39
C TRP A 536 2.43 9.51 20.11
N VAL A 537 3.04 10.62 19.68
CA VAL A 537 2.37 11.79 19.15
C VAL A 537 3.08 12.18 17.86
N THR A 538 2.35 12.23 16.75
CA THR A 538 2.86 12.71 15.48
C THR A 538 2.23 14.06 15.16
N THR A 539 3.00 14.94 14.54
CA THR A 539 2.55 16.30 14.19
C THR A 539 2.65 16.54 12.70
N GLY A 540 1.84 17.48 12.21
CA GLY A 540 1.88 17.94 10.83
C GLY A 540 1.20 19.30 10.67
N GLY A 541 1.12 19.77 9.43
CA GLY A 541 0.47 21.03 9.09
C GLY A 541 1.42 22.04 8.48
N SER A 542 0.94 23.28 8.38
CA SER A 542 1.62 24.36 7.67
C SER A 542 2.46 25.25 8.57
N GLY A 543 3.17 26.22 7.96
CA GLY A 543 3.82 27.31 8.70
C GLY A 543 2.84 28.27 9.39
N THR A 544 1.53 28.09 9.21
CA THR A 544 0.46 28.92 9.80
C THR A 544 -0.47 28.03 10.65
N SER A 545 -1.73 28.43 10.88
CA SER A 545 -2.67 27.61 11.64
C SER A 545 -3.18 26.43 10.80
N SER A 546 -3.07 25.20 11.28
CA SER A 546 -3.67 24.00 10.68
C SER A 546 -4.43 23.22 11.75
N ARG A 547 -5.53 22.54 11.38
CA ARG A 547 -6.37 21.83 12.36
C ARG A 547 -6.74 20.42 11.90
N GLY A 548 -6.54 19.45 12.79
CA GLY A 548 -7.14 18.13 12.71
C GLY A 548 -8.53 18.14 13.35
N TYR A 549 -9.53 17.59 12.65
CA TYR A 549 -10.91 17.42 13.11
C TYR A 549 -11.17 15.95 13.44
N GLY A 550 -11.80 15.20 12.53
CA GLY A 550 -12.15 13.80 12.75
C GLY A 550 -10.96 12.86 12.66
N VAL A 551 -11.10 11.75 13.38
CA VAL A 551 -10.21 10.59 13.33
C VAL A 551 -11.05 9.32 13.29
N THR A 552 -10.62 8.35 12.50
CA THR A 552 -11.20 7.00 12.45
C THR A 552 -10.08 5.98 12.29
N VAL A 553 -10.38 4.69 12.34
CA VAL A 553 -9.39 3.61 12.16
C VAL A 553 -9.86 2.65 11.07
N ASP A 554 -8.94 2.16 10.24
CA ASP A 554 -9.25 1.06 9.32
C ASP A 554 -9.37 -0.28 10.06
N ALA A 555 -9.78 -1.34 9.34
CA ALA A 555 -9.90 -2.69 9.91
C ALA A 555 -8.57 -3.26 10.45
N GLN A 556 -7.43 -2.74 9.99
CA GLN A 556 -6.10 -3.10 10.49
C GLN A 556 -5.67 -2.25 11.70
N GLY A 557 -6.49 -1.27 12.12
CA GLY A 557 -6.23 -0.37 13.25
C GLY A 557 -5.33 0.83 12.92
N ASN A 558 -5.08 1.12 11.64
CA ASN A 558 -4.35 2.33 11.25
C ASN A 558 -5.27 3.55 11.34
N PRO A 559 -4.84 4.61 12.05
CA PRO A 559 -5.65 5.82 12.15
C PRO A 559 -5.62 6.66 10.87
N TYR A 560 -6.78 7.20 10.54
CA TYR A 560 -7.02 8.18 9.50
C TYR A 560 -7.50 9.48 10.13
N ILE A 561 -6.93 10.59 9.72
CA ILE A 561 -7.25 11.93 10.23
C ILE A 561 -7.64 12.83 9.07
N ALA A 562 -8.66 13.68 9.28
CA ALA A 562 -9.01 14.73 8.35
C ALA A 562 -8.99 16.10 9.02
N GLY A 563 -8.76 17.13 8.22
CA GLY A 563 -8.61 18.47 8.72
C GLY A 563 -8.48 19.50 7.61
N HIS A 564 -8.08 20.72 7.98
CA HIS A 564 -7.69 21.72 7.00
C HIS A 564 -6.27 22.22 7.25
N PHE A 565 -5.68 22.75 6.20
CA PHE A 565 -4.40 23.44 6.23
C PHE A 565 -4.38 24.59 5.23
N TYR A 566 -3.46 25.53 5.43
CA TYR A 566 -3.23 26.66 4.53
C TYR A 566 -1.84 26.53 3.88
N LEU A 567 -1.69 27.12 2.69
CA LEU A 567 -0.42 27.20 1.97
C LEU A 567 0.19 25.81 1.74
N THR A 568 1.33 25.50 2.36
CA THR A 568 1.99 24.19 2.28
C THR A 568 1.94 23.52 3.63
N ALA A 569 1.33 22.34 3.72
CA ALA A 569 1.40 21.47 4.89
C ALA A 569 2.42 20.35 4.68
N ARG A 570 3.14 20.02 5.75
CA ARG A 570 4.09 18.90 5.80
C ARG A 570 3.60 17.84 6.78
N PHE A 571 3.64 16.59 6.34
CA PHE A 571 3.29 15.38 7.07
C PHE A 571 4.45 14.39 6.93
N GLY A 572 5.49 14.56 7.76
CA GLY A 572 6.76 13.84 7.56
C GLY A 572 7.35 14.15 6.16
N PRO A 573 7.63 13.14 5.32
CA PRO A 573 8.14 13.35 3.96
C PRO A 573 7.07 13.83 2.96
N ILE A 574 5.78 13.81 3.33
CA ILE A 574 4.67 14.15 2.44
C ILE A 574 4.40 15.66 2.51
N SER A 575 4.34 16.31 1.36
CA SER A 575 4.01 17.74 1.24
C SER A 575 2.74 17.93 0.42
N LEU A 576 1.77 18.63 1.00
CA LEU A 576 0.55 19.06 0.32
C LEU A 576 0.58 20.57 0.12
N VAL A 577 0.35 21.02 -1.11
CA VAL A 577 0.43 22.44 -1.48
C VAL A 577 -0.94 22.93 -1.96
N THR A 578 -1.35 24.11 -1.50
CA THR A 578 -2.56 24.81 -1.96
C THR A 578 -2.21 25.98 -2.88
N SER A 579 -3.18 26.41 -3.69
CA SER A 579 -3.07 27.60 -4.56
C SER A 579 -3.39 28.92 -3.81
N GLY A 580 -2.93 29.05 -2.56
CA GLY A 580 -3.07 30.30 -1.77
C GLY A 580 -4.30 30.39 -0.84
N SER A 581 -5.00 29.27 -0.62
CA SER A 581 -6.15 29.20 0.31
C SER A 581 -6.11 27.98 1.22
N SER A 582 -7.09 27.85 2.14
CA SER A 582 -7.28 26.63 2.94
C SER A 582 -7.84 25.51 2.09
N TYR A 583 -7.36 24.28 2.29
CA TYR A 583 -7.88 23.05 1.68
C TYR A 583 -8.13 21.99 2.75
N ILE A 584 -9.01 21.04 2.44
CA ILE A 584 -9.21 19.80 3.18
C ILE A 584 -7.99 18.92 2.98
N PHE A 585 -7.54 18.25 4.02
CA PHE A 585 -6.68 17.08 3.91
C PHE A 585 -7.31 15.88 4.60
N PHE A 586 -6.89 14.70 4.18
CA PHE A 586 -7.11 13.44 4.87
C PHE A 586 -5.86 12.59 4.70
N ALA A 587 -5.44 11.93 5.78
CA ALA A 587 -4.16 11.27 5.85
C ALA A 587 -4.22 9.98 6.67
N LYS A 588 -3.38 9.02 6.32
CA LYS A 588 -3.19 7.74 7.00
C LYS A 588 -1.89 7.77 7.78
N VAL A 589 -1.91 7.23 8.99
CA VAL A 589 -0.74 7.10 9.85
C VAL A 589 -0.54 5.63 10.25
N ASP A 590 0.71 5.20 10.35
CA ASP A 590 1.07 3.87 10.84
C ASP A 590 0.78 3.75 12.34
N LYS A 591 -0.02 2.76 12.74
CA LYS A 591 -0.48 2.61 14.13
C LYS A 591 0.63 2.32 15.14
N ASN A 592 1.78 1.80 14.70
CA ASN A 592 2.85 1.36 15.57
C ASN A 592 3.87 2.48 15.80
N THR A 593 4.24 3.17 14.72
CA THR A 593 5.32 4.15 14.69
C THR A 593 4.83 5.61 14.73
N GLY A 594 3.58 5.89 14.36
CA GLY A 594 3.07 7.25 14.20
C GLY A 594 3.56 7.94 12.92
N ASN A 595 4.17 7.20 11.99
CA ASN A 595 4.65 7.74 10.72
C ASN A 595 3.50 8.01 9.75
N TRP A 596 3.55 9.15 9.06
CA TRP A 596 2.60 9.47 7.98
C TRP A 596 2.86 8.55 6.78
N LEU A 597 1.84 7.76 6.40
CA LEU A 597 1.93 6.78 5.31
C LEU A 597 1.44 7.35 3.99
N TRP A 598 0.42 8.20 4.05
CA TRP A 598 -0.27 8.73 2.87
C TRP A 598 -1.07 9.97 3.26
N ALA A 599 -1.17 10.95 2.36
CA ALA A 599 -2.03 12.10 2.55
C ALA A 599 -2.52 12.64 1.21
N GLU A 600 -3.78 13.07 1.18
CA GLU A 600 -4.40 13.70 0.03
C GLU A 600 -5.10 14.98 0.45
N LYS A 601 -5.31 15.86 -0.53
CA LYS A 601 -6.10 17.09 -0.36
C LYS A 601 -7.35 17.08 -1.22
N ALA A 602 -8.37 17.80 -0.78
CA ALA A 602 -9.61 18.01 -1.53
C ALA A 602 -10.15 19.43 -1.28
N GLY A 603 -11.13 19.84 -2.09
CA GLY A 603 -11.83 21.11 -1.96
C GLY A 603 -11.24 22.27 -2.78
N ALA A 604 -11.77 23.46 -2.52
CA ALA A 604 -11.35 24.74 -3.07
C ALA A 604 -11.28 25.81 -1.96
N SER A 605 -11.10 27.08 -2.34
CA SER A 605 -10.59 28.14 -1.47
C SER A 605 -11.50 28.58 -0.30
N ARG A 606 -11.09 28.25 0.94
CA ARG A 606 -11.37 28.89 2.27
C ARG A 606 -12.40 28.19 3.16
N SER A 607 -12.04 28.04 4.43
CA SER A 607 -12.86 27.66 5.61
C SER A 607 -13.65 26.36 5.54
N ASP A 608 -12.97 25.26 5.28
CA ASP A 608 -13.49 23.92 5.54
C ASP A 608 -13.35 23.62 7.05
N ALA A 609 -14.46 23.46 7.76
CA ALA A 609 -14.44 23.20 9.20
C ALA A 609 -15.54 22.25 9.63
N GLY A 610 -15.15 21.04 10.02
CA GLY A 610 -16.02 19.94 10.41
C GLY A 610 -15.80 18.78 9.46
N LEU A 611 -14.71 18.03 9.65
CA LEU A 611 -14.43 16.87 8.81
C LEU A 611 -14.58 15.61 9.63
N LEU A 612 -15.64 14.88 9.33
CA LEU A 612 -15.99 13.59 9.89
C LEU A 612 -15.44 12.52 8.96
N LEU A 613 -14.91 11.45 9.54
CA LEU A 613 -14.38 10.30 8.81
C LEU A 613 -14.98 9.02 9.38
N GLU A 614 -15.43 8.13 8.52
CA GLU A 614 -15.87 6.80 8.95
C GLU A 614 -15.75 5.80 7.80
N PHE A 615 -15.43 4.56 8.15
CA PHE A 615 -15.35 3.46 7.21
C PHE A 615 -16.66 2.69 7.17
N ASP A 616 -17.09 2.27 5.98
CA ASP A 616 -18.07 1.19 5.87
C ASP A 616 -17.41 -0.18 6.05
N ASN A 617 -18.22 -1.24 6.17
CA ASN A 617 -17.74 -2.62 6.30
C ASN A 617 -16.99 -3.13 5.04
N GLY A 618 -17.14 -2.45 3.89
CA GLY A 618 -16.40 -2.72 2.66
C GLY A 618 -15.02 -2.07 2.64
N GLY A 619 -14.66 -1.28 3.66
CA GLY A 619 -13.40 -0.53 3.72
C GLY A 619 -13.43 0.81 2.98
N ASN A 620 -14.58 1.23 2.44
CA ASN A 620 -14.70 2.54 1.79
C ASN A 620 -14.71 3.65 2.84
N LEU A 621 -13.98 4.73 2.57
CA LEU A 621 -13.88 5.87 3.47
C LEU A 621 -14.92 6.92 3.11
N TYR A 622 -15.73 7.33 4.09
CA TYR A 622 -16.65 8.44 3.97
C TYR A 622 -16.07 9.66 4.65
N VAL A 623 -16.07 10.79 3.94
CA VAL A 623 -15.65 12.10 4.43
C VAL A 623 -16.82 13.06 4.31
N ALA A 624 -17.20 13.73 5.40
CA ALA A 624 -18.23 14.75 5.34
C ALA A 624 -17.77 16.04 6.00
N GLY A 625 -18.17 17.17 5.43
CA GLY A 625 -17.83 18.49 5.94
C GLY A 625 -18.38 19.59 5.08
N TYR A 626 -17.69 20.73 5.06
CA TYR A 626 -18.13 21.92 4.32
C TYR A 626 -17.10 22.28 3.28
N THR A 627 -17.60 22.78 2.16
CA THR A 627 -16.83 23.49 1.13
C THR A 627 -17.38 24.91 1.02
N SER A 628 -16.55 25.91 0.74
CA SER A 628 -17.00 27.30 0.63
C SER A 628 -17.51 27.68 -0.75
N LYS A 629 -18.15 28.86 -0.79
CA LYS A 629 -18.52 29.58 -2.00
C LYS A 629 -17.28 29.92 -2.82
N GLY A 630 -17.13 29.27 -3.97
CA GLY A 630 -16.19 29.65 -5.01
C GLY A 630 -16.90 29.72 -6.36
N SER A 631 -16.46 30.61 -7.24
CA SER A 631 -16.81 30.58 -8.67
C SER A 631 -16.13 29.40 -9.39
N THR A 632 -15.16 28.76 -8.76
CA THR A 632 -14.44 27.60 -9.29
C THR A 632 -14.94 26.30 -8.66
N PRO A 633 -15.14 25.23 -9.47
CA PRO A 633 -15.47 23.91 -8.95
C PRO A 633 -14.45 23.40 -7.91
N SER A 634 -14.94 22.65 -6.94
CA SER A 634 -14.12 22.00 -5.91
C SER A 634 -13.70 20.60 -6.33
N GLN A 635 -12.41 20.26 -6.14
CA GLN A 635 -11.84 18.96 -6.53
C GLN A 635 -11.86 17.95 -5.39
N PHE A 636 -12.47 16.80 -5.65
CA PHE A 636 -12.53 15.65 -4.75
C PHE A 636 -11.94 14.42 -5.45
N GLY A 637 -10.61 14.31 -5.47
CA GLY A 637 -9.93 13.28 -6.25
C GLY A 637 -10.20 13.44 -7.75
N HIS A 638 -10.93 12.51 -8.37
CA HIS A 638 -11.32 12.57 -9.79
C HIS A 638 -12.65 13.32 -10.03
N LEU A 639 -13.36 13.67 -8.96
CA LEU A 639 -14.67 14.29 -9.03
C LEU A 639 -14.56 15.81 -8.94
N GLN A 640 -15.40 16.49 -9.70
CA GLN A 640 -15.60 17.95 -9.65
C GLN A 640 -16.99 18.24 -9.16
N VAL A 641 -17.10 19.19 -8.24
CA VAL A 641 -18.38 19.63 -7.71
C VAL A 641 -18.46 21.14 -7.76
N THR A 642 -19.45 21.66 -8.49
CA THR A 642 -19.76 23.09 -8.56
C THR A 642 -20.61 23.47 -7.34
N PRO A 643 -20.16 24.41 -6.50
CA PRO A 643 -20.96 24.89 -5.37
C PRO A 643 -22.26 25.54 -5.84
N GLN A 644 -23.31 25.45 -5.02
CA GLN A 644 -24.56 26.16 -5.30
C GLN A 644 -24.41 27.68 -5.18
N ALA A 645 -25.14 28.42 -6.03
CA ALA A 645 -25.21 29.87 -5.94
C ALA A 645 -26.01 30.31 -4.69
N GLY A 646 -25.49 31.30 -3.94
CA GLY A 646 -26.25 32.00 -2.89
C GLY A 646 -25.83 31.74 -1.44
N THR A 647 -25.10 30.66 -1.12
CA THR A 647 -24.61 30.38 0.24
C THR A 647 -23.11 30.67 0.42
N ASN A 648 -22.66 30.88 1.66
CA ASN A 648 -21.23 31.07 1.98
C ASN A 648 -20.46 29.74 2.11
N THR A 649 -21.17 28.67 2.48
CA THR A 649 -20.65 27.31 2.66
C THR A 649 -21.71 26.29 2.24
N GLN A 650 -21.29 25.10 1.86
CA GLN A 650 -22.16 23.99 1.48
C GLN A 650 -21.65 22.67 2.08
N THR A 651 -22.55 21.86 2.64
CA THR A 651 -22.20 20.55 3.17
C THR A 651 -21.96 19.54 2.04
N PHE A 652 -20.85 18.81 2.10
CA PHE A 652 -20.54 17.69 1.21
C PHE A 652 -20.45 16.38 1.98
N ILE A 653 -20.73 15.29 1.28
CA ILE A 653 -20.48 13.91 1.68
C ILE A 653 -19.74 13.24 0.53
N TRP A 654 -18.57 12.69 0.82
CA TRP A 654 -17.70 12.06 -0.16
C TRP A 654 -17.42 10.61 0.24
N LYS A 655 -17.89 9.68 -0.57
CA LYS A 655 -17.45 8.28 -0.52
C LYS A 655 -16.19 8.11 -1.36
N ILE A 656 -15.15 7.54 -0.77
CA ILE A 656 -13.90 7.13 -1.41
C ILE A 656 -13.84 5.61 -1.39
N SER A 657 -13.95 4.99 -2.55
CA SER A 657 -13.91 3.54 -2.62
C SER A 657 -12.49 2.99 -2.51
N THR A 658 -12.35 1.82 -1.89
CA THR A 658 -11.09 1.08 -1.90
C THR A 658 -10.83 0.49 -3.30
N PRO A 659 -9.56 0.50 -3.78
CA PRO A 659 -9.11 -0.12 -5.02
C PRO A 659 -9.49 -1.59 -5.20
#